data_AF-A0AA39KS54-F1
#
_entry.id   AF-A0AA39KS54-F1
#
_cell.length_a   1.000
_cell.length_b   1.000
_cell.length_c   1.000
_cell.angle_alpha   90.00
_cell.angle_beta   90.00
_cell.angle_gamma   90.00
#
_symmetry.space_group_name_H-M   'P 1'
#
loop_
_entity.id
_entity.type
_entity.pdbx_description
1 polymer ?
#
loop_
_entity_poly.entity_id
_entity_poly.type
_entity_poly.pdbx_seq_one_letter_code
_entity_poly.pdbx_strand_id
1 'polypeptide(L)'
;MSNNSKKVTEANVSVSFSRYDSIAWPKWSDNDLNSEQWNNSRGSSTQFYDDPQSVSLPSSLKPHSWKRPHEIKNFQPIIYSSQSSKNYPNLFLNNQHLLISEFMRWFISSVTILFYYGREGLEITESSSFSWNYQDKPWHGSLHIYSMNKAGPGEKHNPQINPHGRYVARLFFMGYWRRIEIDDLIPFDSEGRSLLPHTENYQELWSVLLAKAMLKIAALSWDSHHEINDFNPIVCLTGWTCLSFNITYLSPNDRWELLSKYSKTNKLSDESDDLKKDNKIIDKQKRSNRKHKNSFQVVEKVNQKNNNSIVTFLCISNASNNLNEVPDGIIPNYPAYVESTCDIKPPLESWKLHRWIPWAMRQGIIDPADYFIPTRRIFLLNPTNVALINENEKVSSWLDFNKLSDYPMYIYFFFKLEYFKCVIDVADVLLDDELHGDKRKKLNNVTRMRKKKLKEQESNETMQIKKYYNYNHIGIQSRNEPLYLFIDSIHSKFLLFNFSALSQIGKNSSLIIERHCWFKRSLESKPLLEIKTLSTKAMALCLEAGRHLLRIYCQSENSYHLTISSDTNFHVGNRKEMHDLMQSESERIKMVANKIINSMNDAFNSFGSDNYRVNLKNYYRSYMPERKNNISDIKSYKAIHDHFAKELIELAIENCSGNILEALKIFFLNPEIKKNSESFFNDNPMNSAPKPSMENIGEQFGEEEDKYQREQMLINAATVIQSFWRMIRIKLYKKFHDVNHKQHKSIQQLLHNILLNVANLNVVCNIIRKMINKNEKLLDLYPCSDDFQKVLEIQKIEGNLSSILPHQWVPIVRLTVNVPNDSIVFACLDLFIDLPVYILQVFNNDTGRELQRVVNNVIPFHYQRKIKGYSIIGYGWSQSKRVEQLKWSLHVTTIKGNPQLNFFNQDRPISSSFEIPQLQLYELSNVYIPNVNNLIFNAILKMSGDCWISLRASTSYKGVKMKLKIKKTNKKIVKEIYGASIIIVPIIYLEKEDYEWTIEAIVSPNSWPLTAEEWDIVAKTKTMMNTQTKIRKQSTLSIGKISKSQQESKIFSKGPRWCLQVAIDAGAHAELYQDSSRHVEIQKIKESWGIHDPNRINRGRKIRENFLYNNCIIQELLPEDSEFIRSEIRTLKPPQIQEISSLNLSTFFINNSDENRRLKTESDEELNITIREQNIMAFEEMQTLFIERSNNLLRELQLNVALSTRMPTKRNK
;
A
#
# COMPACT_ATOMS: atom_id res chain seq x y z
N MET A 1 21.40 60.10 3.89
CA MET A 1 21.83 61.28 3.10
C MET A 1 21.66 60.94 1.62
N SER A 2 20.89 61.79 0.93
CA SER A 2 20.86 62.15 -0.50
C SER A 2 21.16 61.14 -1.63
N ASN A 3 20.17 61.05 -2.53
CA ASN A 3 20.18 61.26 -3.99
C ASN A 3 21.12 60.50 -4.95
N ASN A 4 20.43 59.90 -5.94
CA ASN A 4 20.69 59.86 -7.39
C ASN A 4 22.03 59.30 -7.93
N SER A 5 21.92 58.20 -8.70
CA SER A 5 22.35 58.24 -10.10
C SER A 5 21.65 57.16 -10.94
N LYS A 6 21.18 57.55 -12.12
CA LYS A 6 20.74 56.67 -13.22
C LYS A 6 21.97 56.13 -13.93
N LYS A 7 21.97 54.84 -14.30
CA LYS A 7 22.58 54.34 -15.53
C LYS A 7 21.82 53.09 -16.00
N VAL A 8 21.39 53.15 -17.26
CA VAL A 8 20.76 52.07 -18.02
C VAL A 8 21.89 51.23 -18.63
N THR A 9 21.87 49.92 -18.41
CA THR A 9 22.52 48.92 -19.28
C THR A 9 21.70 47.63 -19.23
N GLU A 10 21.46 47.08 -20.41
CA GLU A 10 20.59 45.95 -20.76
C GLU A 10 20.84 44.70 -19.89
N ALA A 11 19.79 44.24 -19.22
CA ALA A 11 19.77 42.92 -18.60
C ALA A 11 18.90 42.00 -19.47
N ASN A 12 19.55 40.99 -20.05
CA ASN A 12 18.89 39.76 -20.45
C ASN A 12 18.25 39.13 -19.20
N VAL A 13 17.00 39.48 -18.92
CA VAL A 13 16.23 38.82 -17.87
C VAL A 13 15.73 37.49 -18.43
N SER A 14 16.49 36.44 -18.18
CA SER A 14 15.95 35.09 -18.09
C SER A 14 14.92 35.08 -16.96
N VAL A 15 13.65 35.29 -17.32
CA VAL A 15 12.55 35.19 -16.37
C VAL A 15 12.28 33.70 -16.09
N SER A 16 13.00 33.13 -15.13
CA SER A 16 12.63 31.88 -14.48
C SER A 16 11.57 32.17 -13.40
N PHE A 17 10.29 32.23 -13.80
CA PHE A 17 9.19 32.13 -12.81
C PHE A 17 8.99 30.66 -12.41
N SER A 18 9.25 30.34 -11.15
CA SER A 18 8.82 29.10 -10.50
C SER A 18 7.28 29.09 -10.41
N ARG A 19 6.62 28.36 -11.32
CA ARG A 19 5.14 28.38 -11.47
C ARG A 19 4.33 27.58 -10.44
N TYR A 20 4.90 26.82 -9.49
CA TYR A 20 4.14 25.73 -8.85
C TYR A 20 4.33 25.48 -7.34
N ASP A 21 4.68 26.47 -6.51
CA ASP A 21 4.98 26.20 -5.07
C ASP A 21 3.79 26.25 -4.07
N SER A 22 2.53 26.42 -4.50
CA SER A 22 1.37 26.16 -3.62
C SER A 22 0.08 26.03 -4.45
N ILE A 23 -0.92 25.28 -3.97
CA ILE A 23 -2.27 25.31 -4.58
C ILE A 23 -2.73 26.77 -4.63
N ALA A 24 -2.73 27.34 -5.82
CA ALA A 24 -2.95 28.75 -6.08
C ALA A 24 -4.30 29.30 -5.57
N TRP A 25 -5.31 28.44 -5.47
CA TRP A 25 -6.69 28.86 -5.18
C TRP A 25 -7.14 28.43 -3.78
N PRO A 26 -7.54 29.38 -2.91
CA PRO A 26 -8.02 29.07 -1.58
C PRO A 26 -9.37 28.35 -1.62
N LYS A 27 -9.69 27.65 -0.52
CA LYS A 27 -11.03 27.05 -0.33
C LYS A 27 -12.07 28.18 -0.26
N TRP A 28 -13.25 27.93 -0.82
CA TRP A 28 -14.36 28.88 -0.80
C TRP A 28 -14.84 29.15 0.63
N SER A 29 -15.09 30.41 0.93
CA SER A 29 -15.66 30.91 2.19
C SER A 29 -16.58 32.08 1.85
N ASP A 30 -17.85 32.00 2.22
CA ASP A 30 -18.82 33.08 2.01
C ASP A 30 -18.38 34.36 2.76
N ASN A 31 -17.79 34.21 3.95
CA ASN A 31 -17.28 35.33 4.75
C ASN A 31 -16.13 36.07 4.04
N ASP A 32 -15.23 35.33 3.40
CA ASP A 32 -14.08 35.92 2.72
C ASP A 32 -14.55 36.75 1.52
N LEU A 33 -15.52 36.23 0.74
CA LEU A 33 -16.15 36.97 -0.35
C LEU A 33 -16.92 38.20 0.17
N ASN A 34 -17.67 38.06 1.26
CA ASN A 34 -18.45 39.16 1.84
C ASN A 34 -17.55 40.26 2.44
N SER A 35 -16.33 39.92 2.84
CA SER A 35 -15.31 40.88 3.31
C SER A 35 -14.56 41.57 2.16
N GLU A 36 -14.81 41.17 0.91
CA GLU A 36 -14.08 41.65 -0.25
C GLU A 36 -14.33 43.15 -0.50
N GLN A 37 -13.24 43.91 -0.58
CA GLN A 37 -13.29 45.28 -1.04
C GLN A 37 -13.15 45.29 -2.56
N TRP A 38 -14.28 45.38 -3.25
CA TRP A 38 -14.31 45.41 -4.71
C TRP A 38 -13.75 46.71 -5.33
N ASN A 39 -13.59 47.76 -4.52
CA ASN A 39 -12.97 49.04 -4.92
C ASN A 39 -11.50 49.07 -4.48
N ASN A 40 -10.59 49.49 -5.35
CA ASN A 40 -9.16 49.62 -5.04
C ASN A 40 -8.94 50.64 -3.90
N SER A 41 -8.75 50.16 -2.68
CA SER A 41 -8.41 50.98 -1.51
C SER A 41 -6.91 51.30 -1.45
N ARG A 42 -6.34 51.80 -2.56
CA ARG A 42 -5.01 52.47 -2.61
C ARG A 42 -4.96 53.49 -3.75
N GLY A 43 -5.50 54.69 -3.53
CA GLY A 43 -4.99 55.98 -4.07
C GLY A 43 -4.86 56.23 -5.58
N SER A 44 -5.19 55.30 -6.49
CA SER A 44 -5.20 55.53 -7.95
C SER A 44 -6.51 55.03 -8.55
N SER A 45 -7.41 55.96 -8.85
CA SER A 45 -8.78 55.71 -9.33
C SER A 45 -8.88 55.24 -10.79
N THR A 46 -7.81 54.69 -11.38
CA THR A 46 -7.76 54.34 -12.82
C THR A 46 -7.16 52.97 -13.16
N GLN A 47 -6.69 52.18 -12.20
CA GLN A 47 -6.04 50.90 -12.50
C GLN A 47 -7.04 49.75 -12.53
N PHE A 48 -7.20 49.11 -13.71
CA PHE A 48 -7.94 47.86 -13.88
C PHE A 48 -7.23 46.69 -13.18
N TYR A 49 -8.00 45.68 -12.77
CA TYR A 49 -7.46 44.45 -12.23
C TYR A 49 -6.84 43.61 -13.34
N ASP A 50 -5.58 43.23 -13.13
CA ASP A 50 -4.86 42.24 -13.93
C ASP A 50 -4.73 40.97 -13.10
N ASP A 51 -5.17 39.84 -13.65
CA ASP A 51 -5.08 38.55 -12.98
C ASP A 51 -3.61 38.14 -12.80
N PRO A 52 -3.13 37.95 -11.56
CA PRO A 52 -1.74 37.55 -11.30
C PRO A 52 -1.42 36.15 -11.87
N GLN A 53 -2.43 35.36 -12.22
CA GLN A 53 -2.31 34.07 -12.87
C GLN A 53 -3.06 34.10 -14.21
N SER A 54 -2.45 34.76 -15.20
CA SER A 54 -3.01 34.91 -16.53
C SER A 54 -3.45 33.57 -17.14
N VAL A 55 -4.57 33.59 -17.85
CA VAL A 55 -5.15 32.39 -18.46
C VAL A 55 -4.37 31.96 -19.69
N SER A 56 -3.92 30.70 -19.70
CA SER A 56 -3.38 30.06 -20.89
C SER A 56 -4.53 29.60 -21.78
N LEU A 57 -4.42 29.83 -23.10
CA LEU A 57 -5.32 29.25 -24.10
C LEU A 57 -4.73 27.96 -24.68
N PRO A 58 -5.57 27.00 -25.10
CA PRO A 58 -5.09 25.76 -25.69
C PRO A 58 -4.38 26.04 -27.02
N SER A 59 -3.50 25.13 -27.44
CA SER A 59 -2.68 25.30 -28.66
C SER A 59 -3.51 25.43 -29.94
N SER A 60 -4.74 24.90 -29.95
CA SER A 60 -5.71 25.06 -31.03
C SER A 60 -6.28 26.48 -31.16
N LEU A 61 -6.24 27.30 -30.10
CA LEU A 61 -6.78 28.66 -30.07
C LEU A 61 -5.65 29.68 -29.88
N LYS A 62 -5.25 30.34 -30.98
CA LYS A 62 -4.17 31.33 -30.96
C LYS A 62 -4.73 32.76 -30.85
N PRO A 63 -4.50 33.48 -29.74
CA PRO A 63 -4.97 34.85 -29.60
C PRO A 63 -4.15 35.81 -30.47
N HIS A 64 -4.84 36.69 -31.19
CA HIS A 64 -4.25 37.82 -31.93
C HIS A 64 -4.24 39.10 -31.09
N SER A 65 -5.31 39.36 -30.33
CA SER A 65 -5.41 40.51 -29.43
C SER A 65 -6.23 40.18 -28.18
N TRP A 66 -6.01 40.92 -27.09
CA TRP A 66 -6.83 40.85 -25.88
C TRP A 66 -7.49 42.20 -25.68
N LYS A 67 -8.80 42.22 -25.45
CA LYS A 67 -9.57 43.46 -25.28
C LYS A 67 -10.47 43.37 -24.06
N ARG A 68 -10.59 44.46 -23.32
CA ARG A 68 -11.59 44.59 -22.23
C ARG A 68 -12.96 44.96 -22.80
N PRO A 69 -14.07 44.72 -22.09
CA PRO A 69 -15.42 45.05 -22.54
C PRO A 69 -15.58 46.49 -23.05
N HIS A 70 -14.96 47.46 -22.38
CA HIS A 70 -15.06 48.88 -22.75
C HIS A 70 -14.29 49.26 -24.02
N GLU A 71 -13.37 48.41 -24.49
CA GLU A 71 -12.58 48.61 -25.71
C GLU A 71 -13.28 48.04 -26.95
N ILE A 72 -14.36 47.29 -26.76
CA ILE A 72 -15.13 46.66 -27.83
C ILE A 72 -16.19 47.66 -28.33
N LYS A 73 -16.18 47.97 -29.63
CA LYS A 73 -17.14 48.90 -30.24
C LYS A 73 -18.58 48.40 -30.07
N ASN A 74 -19.49 49.32 -29.71
CA ASN A 74 -20.93 49.04 -29.52
C ASN A 74 -21.24 47.93 -28.48
N PHE A 75 -20.33 47.72 -27.53
CA PHE A 75 -20.47 46.69 -26.50
C PHE A 75 -20.91 47.30 -25.17
N GLN A 76 -22.07 46.89 -24.67
CA GLN A 76 -22.56 47.25 -23.34
C GLN A 76 -22.63 45.97 -22.50
N PRO A 77 -21.62 45.70 -21.64
CA PRO A 77 -21.56 44.43 -20.95
C PRO A 77 -22.62 44.31 -19.87
N ILE A 78 -23.22 43.14 -19.77
CA ILE A 78 -24.02 42.69 -18.63
C ILE A 78 -23.47 41.35 -18.14
N ILE A 79 -23.67 41.00 -16.87
CA ILE A 79 -23.26 39.67 -16.41
C ILE A 79 -24.21 38.61 -16.96
N TYR A 80 -25.52 38.83 -16.82
CA TYR A 80 -26.55 37.88 -17.21
C TYR A 80 -27.89 38.60 -17.36
N SER A 81 -28.65 38.31 -18.42
CA SER A 81 -30.01 38.85 -18.61
C SER A 81 -31.06 37.94 -17.97
N SER A 82 -32.02 38.54 -17.25
CA SER A 82 -33.15 37.79 -16.66
C SER A 82 -34.08 37.20 -17.71
N GLN A 83 -34.10 37.73 -18.94
CA GLN A 83 -34.88 37.18 -20.06
C GLN A 83 -34.27 35.88 -20.60
N SER A 84 -32.96 35.69 -20.47
CA SER A 84 -32.22 34.46 -20.81
C SER A 84 -32.63 33.26 -19.94
N SER A 85 -33.35 33.48 -18.83
CA SER A 85 -33.83 32.40 -17.95
C SER A 85 -35.00 31.59 -18.51
N LYS A 86 -35.68 32.09 -19.56
CA LYS A 86 -36.88 31.44 -20.12
C LYS A 86 -36.60 30.49 -21.28
N ASN A 87 -35.47 30.67 -21.99
CA ASN A 87 -35.09 29.89 -23.18
C ASN A 87 -33.69 29.29 -22.99
N TYR A 88 -33.38 28.18 -23.68
CA TYR A 88 -32.05 27.58 -23.64
C TYR A 88 -30.99 28.55 -24.23
N PRO A 89 -29.92 28.92 -23.49
CA PRO A 89 -28.87 29.73 -24.07
C PRO A 89 -28.12 28.91 -25.12
N ASN A 90 -28.24 29.31 -26.39
CA ASN A 90 -27.54 28.66 -27.48
C ASN A 90 -26.06 29.09 -27.48
N LEU A 91 -25.20 28.22 -26.97
CA LEU A 91 -23.75 28.39 -26.98
C LEU A 91 -23.10 27.76 -28.23
N PHE A 92 -23.88 27.23 -29.17
CA PHE A 92 -23.34 26.53 -30.34
C PHE A 92 -23.21 27.44 -31.57
N LEU A 93 -24.32 28.07 -32.01
CA LEU A 93 -24.38 28.77 -33.31
C LEU A 93 -23.30 29.85 -33.46
N ASN A 94 -23.13 30.69 -32.44
CA ASN A 94 -22.18 31.81 -32.46
C ASN A 94 -20.73 31.41 -32.16
N ASN A 95 -20.48 30.14 -31.81
CA ASN A 95 -19.19 29.65 -31.33
C ASN A 95 -18.65 28.47 -32.16
N GLN A 96 -19.16 28.26 -33.38
CA GLN A 96 -18.73 27.15 -34.23
C GLN A 96 -17.22 27.16 -34.50
N HIS A 97 -16.60 28.34 -34.63
CA HIS A 97 -15.16 28.52 -34.79
C HIS A 97 -14.34 28.03 -33.58
N LEU A 98 -14.95 27.94 -32.39
CA LEU A 98 -14.29 27.44 -31.18
C LEU A 98 -14.25 25.90 -31.11
N LEU A 99 -15.07 25.21 -31.91
CA LEU A 99 -15.22 23.75 -31.84
C LEU A 99 -13.97 22.99 -32.30
N ILE A 100 -12.96 23.66 -32.84
CA ILE A 100 -11.63 23.09 -33.07
C ILE A 100 -10.97 22.69 -31.74
N SER A 101 -11.20 23.44 -30.67
CA SER A 101 -10.72 23.15 -29.32
C SER A 101 -11.56 22.06 -28.66
N GLU A 102 -10.88 21.04 -28.14
CA GLU A 102 -11.50 19.98 -27.35
C GLU A 102 -12.08 20.52 -26.06
N PHE A 103 -11.37 21.42 -25.38
CA PHE A 103 -11.89 22.08 -24.17
C PHE A 103 -13.21 22.80 -24.46
N MET A 104 -13.30 23.55 -25.55
CA MET A 104 -14.50 24.30 -25.89
C MET A 104 -15.69 23.39 -26.22
N ARG A 105 -15.45 22.28 -26.92
CA ARG A 105 -16.49 21.26 -27.16
C ARG A 105 -17.07 20.74 -25.84
N TRP A 106 -16.21 20.36 -24.89
CA TRP A 106 -16.63 19.87 -23.59
C TRP A 106 -17.29 20.93 -22.71
N PHE A 107 -16.80 22.17 -22.73
CA PHE A 107 -17.39 23.29 -22.00
C PHE A 107 -18.82 23.58 -22.49
N ILE A 108 -18.97 23.80 -23.80
CA ILE A 108 -20.27 24.12 -24.41
C ILE A 108 -21.26 22.97 -24.15
N SER A 109 -20.82 21.73 -24.29
CA SER A 109 -21.64 20.56 -23.99
C SER A 109 -22.11 20.53 -22.54
N SER A 110 -21.16 20.61 -21.61
CA SER A 110 -21.41 20.43 -20.18
C SER A 110 -22.35 21.50 -19.64
N VAL A 111 -22.14 22.76 -20.06
CA VAL A 111 -23.02 23.86 -19.68
C VAL A 111 -24.43 23.63 -20.24
N THR A 112 -24.56 23.28 -21.52
CA THR A 112 -25.86 23.03 -22.15
C THR A 112 -26.62 21.90 -21.46
N ILE A 113 -25.93 20.81 -21.12
CA ILE A 113 -26.54 19.66 -20.45
C ILE A 113 -26.95 20.02 -19.01
N LEU A 114 -26.13 20.77 -18.27
CA LEU A 114 -26.49 21.22 -16.93
C LEU A 114 -27.68 22.18 -16.93
N PHE A 115 -27.83 23.02 -17.97
CA PHE A 115 -29.05 23.83 -18.16
C PHE A 115 -30.28 22.94 -18.37
N TYR A 116 -30.20 21.92 -19.23
CA TYR A 116 -31.31 21.01 -19.47
C TYR A 116 -31.68 20.19 -18.23
N TYR A 117 -30.67 19.60 -17.57
CA TYR A 117 -30.87 18.75 -16.40
C TYR A 117 -31.31 19.56 -15.17
N GLY A 118 -30.73 20.74 -14.96
CA GLY A 118 -30.98 21.61 -13.80
C GLY A 118 -32.21 22.50 -13.90
N ARG A 119 -33.08 22.32 -14.91
CA ARG A 119 -34.28 23.16 -15.16
C ARG A 119 -35.27 23.17 -13.99
N GLU A 120 -35.41 22.05 -13.32
CA GLU A 120 -36.33 21.83 -12.18
C GLU A 120 -35.60 22.01 -10.84
N GLY A 121 -34.37 22.54 -10.89
CA GLY A 121 -33.45 22.50 -9.76
C GLY A 121 -32.26 21.58 -10.02
N LEU A 122 -31.06 22.02 -9.66
CA LEU A 122 -29.85 21.19 -9.66
C LEU A 122 -29.32 21.09 -8.24
N GLU A 123 -29.03 19.88 -7.79
CA GLU A 123 -28.35 19.69 -6.52
C GLU A 123 -26.83 19.51 -6.72
N ILE A 124 -26.05 20.34 -6.03
CA ILE A 124 -24.59 20.41 -6.12
C ILE A 124 -23.98 19.85 -4.81
N THR A 125 -22.76 19.33 -4.86
CA THR A 125 -22.06 18.83 -3.65
C THR A 125 -21.78 19.98 -2.68
N GLU A 126 -22.27 19.88 -1.45
CA GLU A 126 -22.04 20.89 -0.40
C GLU A 126 -20.78 20.59 0.42
N SER A 127 -20.31 21.57 1.21
CA SER A 127 -19.18 21.40 2.13
C SER A 127 -19.36 22.25 3.38
N SER A 128 -18.53 22.05 4.42
CA SER A 128 -18.66 22.81 5.68
C SER A 128 -18.58 24.34 5.51
N SER A 129 -17.93 24.83 4.46
CA SER A 129 -17.81 26.27 4.16
C SER A 129 -18.71 26.77 3.03
N PHE A 130 -19.55 25.89 2.45
CA PHE A 130 -20.39 26.23 1.30
C PHE A 130 -21.74 25.50 1.33
N SER A 131 -22.83 26.28 1.21
CA SER A 131 -24.21 25.80 1.07
C SER A 131 -24.79 26.21 -0.29
N TRP A 132 -25.47 25.29 -0.98
CA TRP A 132 -26.05 25.57 -2.29
C TRP A 132 -27.53 26.00 -2.14
N ASN A 133 -27.76 27.30 -2.09
CA ASN A 133 -29.10 27.88 -1.84
C ASN A 133 -30.01 28.00 -3.08
N TYR A 134 -29.66 27.31 -4.18
CA TYR A 134 -30.35 27.39 -5.47
C TYR A 134 -30.90 26.03 -5.92
N GLN A 135 -31.05 25.07 -5.00
CA GLN A 135 -31.55 23.72 -5.29
C GLN A 135 -32.91 23.71 -6.00
N ASP A 136 -33.81 24.63 -5.65
CA ASP A 136 -35.17 24.71 -6.23
C ASP A 136 -35.28 25.68 -7.42
N LYS A 137 -34.16 26.25 -7.88
CA LYS A 137 -34.13 27.21 -8.99
C LYS A 137 -33.44 26.59 -10.21
N PRO A 138 -33.83 26.98 -11.43
CA PRO A 138 -33.13 26.56 -12.64
C PRO A 138 -31.64 26.87 -12.55
N TRP A 139 -30.80 25.87 -12.79
CA TRP A 139 -29.36 26.09 -12.84
C TRP A 139 -28.98 26.96 -14.05
N HIS A 140 -28.05 27.88 -13.85
CA HIS A 140 -27.43 28.65 -14.92
C HIS A 140 -25.96 28.94 -14.60
N GLY A 141 -25.12 29.06 -15.64
CA GLY A 141 -23.67 29.21 -15.45
C GLY A 141 -23.25 30.46 -14.65
N SER A 142 -24.02 31.56 -14.73
CA SER A 142 -23.71 32.77 -13.94
C SER A 142 -23.89 32.60 -12.42
N LEU A 143 -24.48 31.50 -11.93
CA LEU A 143 -24.49 31.14 -10.49
C LEU A 143 -23.09 30.87 -9.93
N HIS A 144 -22.10 30.63 -10.80
CA HIS A 144 -20.70 30.43 -10.42
C HIS A 144 -19.89 31.73 -10.38
N ILE A 145 -20.42 32.84 -10.90
CA ILE A 145 -19.69 34.11 -11.03
C ILE A 145 -20.16 35.08 -9.95
N TYR A 146 -19.19 35.71 -9.28
CA TYR A 146 -19.36 36.65 -8.19
C TYR A 146 -18.62 37.95 -8.49
N SER A 147 -19.32 39.07 -8.30
CA SER A 147 -18.80 40.42 -8.45
C SER A 147 -19.78 41.42 -7.84
N MET A 148 -19.30 42.27 -6.94
CA MET A 148 -20.12 43.31 -6.28
C MET A 148 -21.40 42.77 -5.61
N ASN A 149 -21.39 41.50 -5.17
CA ASN A 149 -22.54 40.84 -4.54
C ASN A 149 -22.11 40.03 -3.31
N LYS A 150 -23.09 39.71 -2.45
CA LYS A 150 -22.89 38.86 -1.27
C LYS A 150 -23.15 37.38 -1.59
N ALA A 151 -22.56 36.50 -0.79
CA ALA A 151 -22.80 35.07 -0.77
C ALA A 151 -23.30 34.61 0.61
N GLY A 152 -24.06 33.51 0.63
CA GLY A 152 -24.55 32.87 1.86
C GLY A 152 -26.06 32.55 1.85
N PRO A 153 -26.56 31.89 2.90
CA PRO A 153 -27.97 31.55 3.07
C PRO A 153 -28.84 32.82 3.11
N GLY A 154 -29.90 32.85 2.29
CA GLY A 154 -30.84 33.98 2.23
C GLY A 154 -30.38 35.19 1.39
N GLU A 155 -29.11 35.25 0.97
CA GLU A 155 -28.59 36.30 0.09
C GLU A 155 -28.98 36.03 -1.37
N LYS A 156 -29.47 37.06 -2.07
CA LYS A 156 -29.83 36.96 -3.50
C LYS A 156 -28.57 37.06 -4.36
N HIS A 157 -28.24 35.98 -5.09
CA HIS A 157 -27.13 35.97 -6.05
C HIS A 157 -27.44 36.88 -7.23
N ASN A 158 -26.70 37.99 -7.33
CA ASN A 158 -26.93 39.05 -8.29
C ASN A 158 -25.60 39.73 -8.69
N PRO A 159 -24.68 39.01 -9.35
CA PRO A 159 -23.39 39.56 -9.75
C PRO A 159 -23.57 40.77 -10.67
N GLN A 160 -22.84 41.86 -10.40
CA GLN A 160 -22.86 43.10 -11.19
C GLN A 160 -21.56 43.28 -11.96
N ILE A 161 -21.60 44.07 -13.03
CA ILE A 161 -20.37 44.49 -13.72
C ILE A 161 -19.47 45.23 -12.74
N ASN A 162 -18.22 44.79 -12.62
CA ASN A 162 -17.21 45.50 -11.86
C ASN A 162 -16.49 46.49 -12.79
N PRO A 163 -16.53 47.81 -12.53
CA PRO A 163 -15.84 48.81 -13.35
C PRO A 163 -14.33 48.60 -13.45
N HIS A 164 -13.71 47.92 -12.48
CA HIS A 164 -12.28 47.62 -12.47
C HIS A 164 -11.95 46.25 -13.09
N GLY A 165 -12.94 45.53 -13.63
CA GLY A 165 -12.72 44.26 -14.32
C GLY A 165 -12.34 43.07 -13.45
N ARG A 166 -12.57 43.13 -12.12
CA ARG A 166 -12.27 42.02 -11.19
C ARG A 166 -13.49 41.15 -10.91
N TYR A 167 -13.37 39.86 -11.17
CA TYR A 167 -14.41 38.85 -10.96
C TYR A 167 -13.88 37.64 -10.21
N VAL A 168 -14.78 36.92 -9.55
CA VAL A 168 -14.47 35.69 -8.84
C VAL A 168 -15.38 34.57 -9.35
N ALA A 169 -14.80 33.45 -9.76
CA ALA A 169 -15.51 32.23 -10.08
C ALA A 169 -15.40 31.21 -8.95
N ARG A 170 -16.51 30.54 -8.63
CA ARG A 170 -16.57 29.42 -7.70
C ARG A 170 -16.60 28.10 -8.45
N LEU A 171 -15.53 27.32 -8.35
CA LEU A 171 -15.37 26.04 -9.06
C LEU A 171 -14.89 24.93 -8.12
N PHE A 172 -15.31 23.69 -8.35
CA PHE A 172 -14.94 22.55 -7.53
C PHE A 172 -13.63 21.92 -8.04
N PHE A 173 -12.60 21.87 -7.18
CA PHE A 173 -11.29 21.34 -7.54
C PHE A 173 -10.53 20.80 -6.33
N MET A 174 -9.89 19.64 -6.49
CA MET A 174 -9.17 18.90 -5.43
C MET A 174 -10.03 18.66 -4.18
N GLY A 175 -11.29 18.23 -4.37
CA GLY A 175 -12.21 17.87 -3.28
C GLY A 175 -12.89 19.03 -2.55
N TYR A 176 -12.68 20.28 -2.98
CA TYR A 176 -13.28 21.46 -2.35
C TYR A 176 -13.76 22.47 -3.39
N TRP A 177 -14.76 23.27 -3.03
CA TRP A 177 -15.06 24.51 -3.73
C TRP A 177 -13.89 25.49 -3.55
N ARG A 178 -13.44 26.09 -4.65
CA ARG A 178 -12.31 27.01 -4.73
C ARG A 178 -12.75 28.37 -5.21
N ARG A 179 -12.05 29.39 -4.71
CA ARG A 179 -12.19 30.78 -5.15
C ARG A 179 -11.16 31.06 -6.23
N ILE A 180 -11.61 31.37 -7.44
CA ILE A 180 -10.75 31.62 -8.61
C ILE A 180 -10.96 33.05 -9.07
N GLU A 181 -9.94 33.88 -8.91
CA GLU A 181 -9.97 35.26 -9.40
C GLU A 181 -9.66 35.30 -10.90
N ILE A 182 -10.35 36.18 -11.61
CA ILE A 182 -10.24 36.37 -13.06
C ILE A 182 -10.47 37.85 -13.40
N ASP A 183 -9.73 38.33 -14.40
CA ASP A 183 -9.98 39.62 -15.04
C ASP A 183 -10.94 39.50 -16.25
N ASP A 184 -11.40 40.63 -16.78
CA ASP A 184 -12.31 40.72 -17.93
C ASP A 184 -11.65 40.88 -19.30
N LEU A 185 -10.34 40.63 -19.43
CA LEU A 185 -9.70 40.60 -20.76
C LEU A 185 -10.23 39.43 -21.60
N ILE A 186 -10.72 39.71 -22.80
CA ILE A 186 -11.27 38.72 -23.73
C ILE A 186 -10.28 38.53 -24.90
N PRO A 187 -9.84 37.30 -25.20
CA PRO A 187 -8.97 37.02 -26.34
C PRO A 187 -9.76 36.99 -27.65
N PHE A 188 -9.19 37.54 -28.71
CA PHE A 188 -9.77 37.57 -30.05
C PHE A 188 -8.80 36.98 -31.09
N ASP A 189 -9.35 36.33 -32.12
CA ASP A 189 -8.60 35.86 -33.29
C ASP A 189 -8.26 37.00 -34.26
N SER A 190 -7.57 36.67 -35.37
CA SER A 190 -7.20 37.64 -36.41
C SER A 190 -8.41 38.23 -37.16
N GLU A 191 -9.57 37.57 -37.12
CA GLU A 191 -10.82 38.04 -37.72
C GLU A 191 -11.63 38.91 -36.74
N GLY A 192 -11.14 39.09 -35.51
CA GLY A 192 -11.84 39.84 -34.47
C GLY A 192 -13.00 39.08 -33.82
N ARG A 193 -13.04 37.75 -33.93
CA ARG A 193 -13.98 36.88 -33.21
C ARG A 193 -13.42 36.50 -31.85
N SER A 194 -14.28 36.40 -30.84
CA SER A 194 -13.88 35.99 -29.49
C SER A 194 -13.38 34.54 -29.49
N LEU A 195 -12.28 34.28 -28.78
CA LEU A 195 -11.75 32.93 -28.54
C LEU A 195 -12.31 32.29 -27.27
N LEU A 196 -13.34 32.89 -26.68
CA LEU A 196 -14.10 32.37 -25.55
C LEU A 196 -15.60 32.33 -25.91
N PRO A 197 -16.38 31.40 -25.33
CA PRO A 197 -17.76 31.18 -25.72
C PRO A 197 -18.69 32.31 -25.24
N HIS A 198 -19.57 32.77 -26.12
CA HIS A 198 -20.64 33.75 -25.83
C HIS A 198 -22.03 33.16 -26.06
N THR A 199 -23.04 33.68 -25.38
CA THR A 199 -24.44 33.37 -25.67
C THR A 199 -24.94 34.11 -26.92
N GLU A 200 -26.18 33.85 -27.34
CA GLU A 200 -26.85 34.63 -28.41
C GLU A 200 -26.86 36.13 -28.11
N ASN A 201 -26.96 36.48 -26.82
CA ASN A 201 -26.79 37.84 -26.35
C ASN A 201 -25.30 38.13 -26.11
N TYR A 202 -24.62 38.64 -27.15
CA TYR A 202 -23.19 38.97 -27.08
C TYR A 202 -22.81 39.88 -25.90
N GLN A 203 -23.74 40.67 -25.37
CA GLN A 203 -23.51 41.54 -24.20
C GLN A 203 -23.27 40.77 -22.89
N GLU A 204 -23.65 39.49 -22.81
CA GLU A 204 -23.46 38.68 -21.62
C GLU A 204 -22.00 38.24 -21.43
N LEU A 205 -21.47 38.48 -20.24
CA LEU A 205 -20.09 38.12 -19.88
C LEU A 205 -19.96 36.79 -19.12
N TRP A 206 -21.05 36.24 -18.55
CA TRP A 206 -20.93 35.08 -17.66
C TRP A 206 -20.28 33.85 -18.34
N SER A 207 -20.58 33.58 -19.62
CA SER A 207 -20.05 32.41 -20.32
C SER A 207 -18.55 32.55 -20.59
N VAL A 208 -18.12 33.77 -20.92
CA VAL A 208 -16.71 34.15 -21.12
C VAL A 208 -15.93 34.01 -19.83
N LEU A 209 -16.43 34.62 -18.74
CA LEU A 209 -15.79 34.61 -17.43
C LEU A 209 -15.71 33.18 -16.88
N LEU A 210 -16.77 32.39 -17.03
CA LEU A 210 -16.80 31.01 -16.57
C LEU A 210 -15.83 30.12 -17.36
N ALA A 211 -15.83 30.21 -18.69
CA ALA A 211 -14.88 29.48 -19.53
C ALA A 211 -13.43 29.84 -19.18
N LYS A 212 -13.16 31.13 -18.98
CA LYS A 212 -11.84 31.64 -18.59
C LYS A 212 -11.38 31.09 -17.24
N ALA A 213 -12.25 31.07 -16.23
CA ALA A 213 -11.93 30.46 -14.94
C ALA A 213 -11.68 28.95 -15.03
N MET A 214 -12.46 28.23 -15.84
CA MET A 214 -12.30 26.79 -16.04
C MET A 214 -11.01 26.45 -16.80
N LEU A 215 -10.60 27.29 -17.76
CA LEU A 215 -9.33 27.15 -18.48
C LEU A 215 -8.13 27.20 -17.53
N LYS A 216 -8.17 28.02 -16.47
CA LYS A 216 -7.10 28.05 -15.45
C LYS A 216 -6.88 26.67 -14.81
N ILE A 217 -7.96 25.92 -14.56
CA ILE A 217 -7.89 24.55 -14.03
C ILE A 217 -7.52 23.56 -15.13
N ALA A 218 -8.19 23.61 -16.29
CA ALA A 218 -7.99 22.66 -17.39
C ALA A 218 -6.53 22.67 -17.89
N ALA A 219 -5.90 23.85 -17.94
CA ALA A 219 -4.52 24.04 -18.35
C ALA A 219 -3.49 23.30 -17.48
N LEU A 220 -3.86 22.90 -16.26
CA LEU A 220 -3.01 22.07 -15.39
C LEU A 220 -2.90 20.62 -15.89
N SER A 221 -3.83 20.18 -16.75
CA SER A 221 -3.93 18.80 -17.23
C SER A 221 -3.61 18.62 -18.72
N TRP A 222 -3.23 19.69 -19.41
CA TRP A 222 -2.89 19.65 -20.83
C TRP A 222 -1.60 18.87 -21.08
N ASP A 223 -1.58 18.16 -22.20
CA ASP A 223 -0.37 17.57 -22.77
C ASP A 223 -0.17 18.00 -24.23
N SER A 224 0.79 17.41 -24.93
CA SER A 224 1.12 17.75 -26.32
C SER A 224 0.04 17.37 -27.34
N HIS A 225 -0.92 16.53 -26.96
CA HIS A 225 -1.89 15.90 -27.87
C HIS A 225 -3.35 16.21 -27.52
N HIS A 226 -3.65 16.46 -26.25
CA HIS A 226 -5.01 16.57 -25.71
C HIS A 226 -5.18 17.80 -24.81
N GLU A 227 -6.32 18.47 -24.98
CA GLU A 227 -6.72 19.61 -24.13
C GLU A 227 -7.61 19.15 -22.97
N ILE A 228 -8.18 17.94 -23.06
CA ILE A 228 -8.92 17.28 -21.98
C ILE A 228 -8.37 15.87 -21.77
N ASN A 229 -7.72 15.66 -20.62
CA ASN A 229 -7.24 14.35 -20.17
C ASN A 229 -8.04 13.83 -18.99
N ASP A 230 -7.76 14.37 -17.79
CA ASP A 230 -8.40 14.02 -16.52
C ASP A 230 -9.22 15.19 -15.92
N PHE A 231 -9.53 16.18 -16.76
CA PHE A 231 -10.38 17.31 -16.37
C PHE A 231 -11.81 17.07 -16.85
N ASN A 232 -12.79 17.31 -15.97
CA ASN A 232 -14.19 17.18 -16.35
C ASN A 232 -14.99 18.44 -15.94
N PRO A 233 -15.55 19.20 -16.91
CA PRO A 233 -16.31 20.40 -16.61
C PRO A 233 -17.51 20.18 -15.67
N ILE A 234 -18.20 19.04 -15.77
CA ILE A 234 -19.36 18.72 -14.92
C ILE A 234 -18.90 18.57 -13.47
N VAL A 235 -17.83 17.82 -13.22
CA VAL A 235 -17.23 17.70 -11.87
C VAL A 235 -16.86 19.08 -11.33
N CYS A 236 -16.25 19.93 -12.17
CA CYS A 236 -15.84 21.28 -11.81
C CYS A 236 -17.03 22.20 -11.44
N LEU A 237 -18.18 22.04 -12.11
CA LEU A 237 -19.38 22.86 -11.91
C LEU A 237 -20.34 22.30 -10.84
N THR A 238 -20.24 21.02 -10.49
CA THR A 238 -21.23 20.36 -9.61
C THR A 238 -20.62 19.71 -8.37
N GLY A 239 -19.32 19.45 -8.37
CA GLY A 239 -18.65 18.63 -7.35
C GLY A 239 -19.09 17.16 -7.34
N TRP A 240 -19.80 16.69 -8.36
CA TRP A 240 -20.13 15.28 -8.52
C TRP A 240 -18.88 14.44 -8.78
N THR A 241 -18.97 13.14 -8.52
CA THR A 241 -17.91 12.19 -8.89
C THR A 241 -18.20 11.61 -10.27
N CYS A 242 -17.16 11.42 -11.07
CA CYS A 242 -17.24 10.86 -12.41
C CYS A 242 -16.54 9.50 -12.46
N LEU A 243 -17.26 8.46 -12.85
CA LEU A 243 -16.70 7.17 -13.23
C LEU A 243 -16.74 7.03 -14.74
N SER A 244 -15.58 6.76 -15.35
CA SER A 244 -15.47 6.54 -16.79
C SER A 244 -15.16 5.07 -17.09
N PHE A 245 -15.88 4.52 -18.07
CA PHE A 245 -15.67 3.16 -18.55
C PHE A 245 -15.52 3.16 -20.07
N ASN A 246 -14.46 2.50 -20.55
CA ASN A 246 -14.35 2.13 -21.95
C ASN A 246 -15.22 0.88 -22.18
N ILE A 247 -16.28 0.99 -22.97
CA ILE A 247 -17.22 -0.12 -23.20
C ILE A 247 -17.04 -0.78 -24.57
N THR A 248 -15.91 -0.53 -25.24
CA THR A 248 -15.60 -1.12 -26.56
C THR A 248 -15.53 -2.65 -26.53
N TYR A 249 -15.20 -3.25 -25.40
CA TYR A 249 -15.13 -4.70 -25.24
C TYR A 249 -16.51 -5.37 -25.09
N LEU A 250 -17.55 -4.62 -24.76
CA LEU A 250 -18.91 -5.12 -24.62
C LEU A 250 -19.56 -5.36 -25.98
N SER A 251 -20.46 -6.35 -26.07
CA SER A 251 -21.26 -6.56 -27.27
C SER A 251 -22.27 -5.42 -27.45
N PRO A 252 -22.76 -5.14 -28.68
CA PRO A 252 -23.79 -4.13 -28.90
C PRO A 252 -25.03 -4.29 -28.01
N ASN A 253 -25.41 -5.54 -27.68
CA ASN A 253 -26.54 -5.81 -26.79
C ASN A 253 -26.24 -5.39 -25.36
N ASP A 254 -25.07 -5.75 -24.83
CA ASP A 254 -24.69 -5.41 -23.45
C ASP A 254 -24.53 -3.89 -23.30
N ARG A 255 -23.98 -3.22 -24.34
CA ARG A 255 -23.91 -1.75 -24.40
C ARG A 255 -25.31 -1.11 -24.35
N TRP A 256 -26.27 -1.66 -25.10
CA TRP A 256 -27.66 -1.18 -25.07
C TRP A 256 -28.33 -1.43 -23.72
N GLU A 257 -28.18 -2.62 -23.14
CA GLU A 257 -28.76 -2.96 -21.84
C GLU A 257 -28.23 -2.02 -20.75
N LEU A 258 -26.92 -1.78 -20.74
CA LEU A 258 -26.28 -0.83 -19.84
C LEU A 258 -26.80 0.60 -20.04
N LEU A 259 -26.84 1.11 -21.28
CA LEU A 259 -27.32 2.46 -21.56
C LEU A 259 -28.80 2.62 -21.24
N SER A 260 -29.64 1.65 -21.59
CA SER A 260 -31.09 1.69 -21.35
C SER A 260 -31.45 1.58 -19.87
N LYS A 261 -30.67 0.83 -19.08
CA LYS A 261 -30.87 0.70 -17.63
C LYS A 261 -30.60 2.00 -16.87
N TYR A 262 -29.61 2.79 -17.32
CA TYR A 262 -29.14 3.99 -16.60
C TYR A 262 -29.40 5.31 -17.33
N SER A 263 -30.15 5.33 -18.44
CA SER A 263 -30.63 6.55 -19.11
C SER A 263 -32.07 6.87 -18.70
N LYS A 264 -32.54 8.10 -18.95
CA LYS A 264 -33.97 8.41 -18.82
C LYS A 264 -34.73 7.68 -19.92
N THR A 265 -35.75 6.89 -19.55
CA THR A 265 -36.65 6.22 -20.49
C THR A 265 -37.89 7.07 -20.72
N ASN A 266 -38.04 7.64 -21.92
CA ASN A 266 -39.27 8.33 -22.31
C ASN A 266 -40.21 7.29 -22.95
N LYS A 267 -41.24 6.85 -22.24
CA LYS A 267 -42.35 6.16 -22.93
C LYS A 267 -43.04 7.20 -23.81
N LEU A 268 -42.85 7.12 -25.13
CA LEU A 268 -43.65 7.89 -26.09
C LEU A 268 -45.12 7.54 -25.81
N SER A 269 -45.87 8.48 -25.26
CA SER A 269 -47.31 8.34 -25.08
C SER A 269 -47.96 8.30 -26.46
N ASP A 270 -48.74 7.25 -26.73
CA ASP A 270 -49.50 7.08 -27.96
C ASP A 270 -50.44 8.27 -28.21
N GLU A 271 -50.02 9.24 -29.04
CA GLU A 271 -50.89 10.31 -29.57
C GLU A 271 -51.99 9.77 -30.52
N SER A 272 -52.12 8.45 -30.68
CA SER A 272 -53.17 7.82 -31.49
C SER A 272 -54.46 7.47 -30.71
N ASP A 273 -54.47 7.61 -29.39
CA ASP A 273 -55.63 7.29 -28.55
C ASP A 273 -56.58 8.48 -28.31
N ASP A 274 -56.14 9.71 -28.57
CA ASP A 274 -57.00 10.89 -28.39
C ASP A 274 -57.92 11.15 -29.60
N LEU A 275 -57.57 10.69 -30.80
CA LEU A 275 -58.47 10.76 -31.98
C LEU A 275 -59.57 9.68 -31.99
N LYS A 276 -59.49 8.66 -31.11
CA LYS A 276 -60.54 7.64 -30.96
C LYS A 276 -61.56 7.96 -29.86
N LYS A 277 -61.29 8.97 -29.01
CA LYS A 277 -62.22 9.42 -27.97
C LYS A 277 -63.29 10.37 -28.50
N ASP A 278 -62.98 11.18 -29.52
CA ASP A 278 -63.95 12.13 -30.06
C ASP A 278 -65.09 11.46 -30.83
N ASN A 279 -64.85 10.30 -31.46
CA ASN A 279 -65.89 9.54 -32.15
C ASN A 279 -66.77 8.68 -31.22
N LYS A 280 -66.49 8.62 -29.91
CA LYS A 280 -67.34 7.93 -28.92
C LYS A 280 -68.23 8.87 -28.11
N ILE A 281 -68.10 10.20 -28.29
CA ILE A 281 -68.89 11.21 -27.57
C ILE A 281 -70.27 11.44 -28.22
N ILE A 282 -70.50 10.99 -29.45
CA ILE A 282 -71.79 11.18 -30.13
C ILE A 282 -72.88 10.21 -29.63
N ASP A 283 -72.53 9.06 -29.02
CA ASP A 283 -73.51 7.97 -28.88
C ASP A 283 -74.06 7.72 -27.47
N LYS A 284 -73.74 8.55 -26.48
CA LYS A 284 -74.32 8.41 -25.12
C LYS A 284 -74.79 9.73 -24.49
N GLN A 285 -75.39 10.61 -25.29
CA GLN A 285 -76.42 11.53 -24.81
C GLN A 285 -77.80 10.85 -24.81
N LYS A 286 -77.96 9.70 -24.13
CA LYS A 286 -79.29 9.15 -23.78
C LYS A 286 -79.24 8.37 -22.47
N ARG A 287 -79.37 9.10 -21.36
CA ARG A 287 -80.37 8.87 -20.28
C ARG A 287 -79.88 9.52 -18.98
N SER A 288 -80.58 10.59 -18.64
CA SER A 288 -80.46 11.35 -17.42
C SER A 288 -81.15 10.65 -16.23
N ASN A 289 -80.68 11.04 -15.04
CA ASN A 289 -81.38 11.15 -13.75
C ASN A 289 -81.50 9.93 -12.82
N ARG A 290 -80.59 9.88 -11.83
CA ARG A 290 -80.93 9.92 -10.39
C ARG A 290 -79.74 10.38 -9.53
N LYS A 291 -80.06 11.12 -8.46
CA LYS A 291 -79.22 11.97 -7.61
C LYS A 291 -78.25 11.20 -6.69
N HIS A 292 -76.99 11.62 -6.61
CA HIS A 292 -76.34 12.14 -5.39
C HIS A 292 -75.00 12.83 -5.74
N LYS A 293 -74.68 13.85 -4.94
CA LYS A 293 -73.64 14.89 -5.09
C LYS A 293 -72.23 14.34 -5.34
N ASN A 294 -71.65 14.71 -6.49
CA ASN A 294 -70.22 14.66 -6.76
C ASN A 294 -69.62 16.07 -6.58
N SER A 295 -68.72 16.20 -5.62
CA SER A 295 -67.75 17.29 -5.54
C SER A 295 -66.36 16.67 -5.60
N PHE A 296 -65.94 16.31 -6.82
CA PHE A 296 -64.53 16.24 -7.17
C PHE A 296 -64.09 17.67 -7.46
N GLN A 297 -63.51 18.30 -6.44
CA GLN A 297 -62.66 19.47 -6.59
C GLN A 297 -61.25 19.06 -6.18
N VAL A 298 -60.40 18.99 -7.21
CA VAL A 298 -59.00 19.40 -7.24
C VAL A 298 -58.49 20.03 -5.95
N VAL A 299 -57.55 19.36 -5.27
CA VAL A 299 -56.41 20.01 -4.58
C VAL A 299 -55.19 19.09 -4.72
N GLU A 300 -54.11 19.70 -5.24
CA GLU A 300 -52.70 19.30 -5.18
C GLU A 300 -52.18 18.16 -6.08
N LYS A 301 -51.86 18.58 -7.32
CA LYS A 301 -50.54 18.32 -7.91
C LYS A 301 -49.44 18.61 -6.86
N VAL A 302 -48.46 17.71 -6.71
CA VAL A 302 -47.01 17.96 -6.53
C VAL A 302 -46.30 16.63 -6.24
N ASN A 303 -45.16 16.42 -6.92
CA ASN A 303 -44.09 15.43 -6.66
C ASN A 303 -44.32 13.95 -7.03
N GLN A 304 -44.21 13.65 -8.31
CA GLN A 304 -43.39 12.50 -8.74
C GLN A 304 -42.06 13.06 -9.27
N LYS A 305 -41.11 13.35 -8.37
CA LYS A 305 -39.70 13.55 -8.72
C LYS A 305 -39.19 12.20 -9.24
N ASN A 306 -38.94 12.10 -10.54
CA ASN A 306 -38.12 11.00 -11.10
C ASN A 306 -36.70 11.15 -10.53
N ASN A 307 -36.39 10.43 -9.45
CA ASN A 307 -35.06 10.36 -8.86
C ASN A 307 -34.11 9.57 -9.76
N ASN A 308 -33.61 10.18 -10.84
CA ASN A 308 -32.42 9.67 -11.51
C ASN A 308 -31.19 10.11 -10.71
N SER A 309 -30.78 9.28 -9.75
CA SER A 309 -29.63 9.49 -8.88
C SER A 309 -28.27 9.47 -9.61
N ILE A 310 -28.25 9.00 -10.87
CA ILE A 310 -27.09 8.91 -11.74
C ILE A 310 -27.41 9.64 -13.05
N VAL A 311 -26.46 10.46 -13.50
CA VAL A 311 -26.53 11.11 -14.81
C VAL A 311 -25.53 10.43 -15.74
N THR A 312 -26.05 9.84 -16.82
CA THR A 312 -25.27 9.04 -17.78
C THR A 312 -24.97 9.85 -19.03
N PHE A 313 -23.68 9.88 -19.39
CA PHE A 313 -23.19 10.54 -20.59
C PHE A 313 -22.48 9.53 -21.47
N LEU A 314 -22.68 9.67 -22.77
CA LEU A 314 -21.98 8.91 -23.80
C LEU A 314 -21.05 9.84 -24.55
N CYS A 315 -19.80 9.44 -24.68
CA CYS A 315 -18.85 10.05 -25.60
C CYS A 315 -18.47 9.02 -26.66
N ILE A 316 -18.59 9.41 -27.92
CA ILE A 316 -18.19 8.58 -29.05
C ILE A 316 -16.86 9.15 -29.56
N SER A 317 -15.80 8.34 -29.54
CA SER A 317 -14.50 8.78 -30.05
C SER A 317 -14.39 8.50 -31.55
N ASN A 318 -13.75 9.41 -32.28
CA ASN A 318 -13.35 9.19 -33.68
C ASN A 318 -11.82 9.23 -33.76
N ALA A 319 -11.21 8.23 -34.38
CA ALA A 319 -9.77 8.10 -34.52
C ALA A 319 -9.15 9.18 -35.42
N SER A 320 -9.93 9.81 -36.31
CA SER A 320 -9.42 10.76 -37.30
C SER A 320 -9.59 12.23 -36.93
N ASN A 321 -10.28 12.58 -35.81
CA ASN A 321 -10.75 13.94 -35.50
C ASN A 321 -11.47 14.64 -36.69
N ASN A 322 -11.82 13.89 -37.73
CA ASN A 322 -12.32 14.40 -38.99
C ASN A 322 -13.84 14.46 -38.88
N LEU A 323 -14.39 15.67 -38.89
CA LEU A 323 -15.82 15.92 -38.71
C LEU A 323 -16.68 15.28 -39.82
N ASN A 324 -16.08 14.94 -40.96
CA ASN A 324 -16.76 14.43 -42.15
C ASN A 324 -16.99 12.91 -42.16
N GLU A 325 -16.46 12.17 -41.18
CA GLU A 325 -16.55 10.69 -41.12
C GLU A 325 -17.60 10.17 -40.10
N VAL A 326 -18.39 11.08 -39.51
CA VAL A 326 -19.34 10.77 -38.43
C VAL A 326 -20.78 10.94 -38.92
N PRO A 327 -21.75 10.11 -38.48
CA PRO A 327 -23.15 10.25 -38.88
C PRO A 327 -23.72 11.64 -38.55
N ASP A 328 -24.62 12.15 -39.41
CA ASP A 328 -25.28 13.44 -39.23
C ASP A 328 -25.88 13.58 -37.81
N GLY A 329 -25.58 14.70 -37.15
CA GLY A 329 -26.03 15.00 -35.79
C GLY A 329 -25.10 14.54 -34.66
N ILE A 330 -23.94 13.95 -34.96
CA ILE A 330 -22.93 13.56 -33.96
C ILE A 330 -21.62 14.30 -34.20
N ILE A 331 -21.09 14.92 -33.14
CA ILE A 331 -19.76 15.51 -33.13
C ILE A 331 -18.84 14.55 -32.37
N PRO A 332 -17.74 14.07 -32.94
CA PRO A 332 -16.83 13.16 -32.25
C PRO A 332 -16.12 13.85 -31.07
N ASN A 333 -15.79 13.06 -30.03
CA ASN A 333 -15.21 13.54 -28.78
C ASN A 333 -16.07 14.63 -28.10
N TYR A 334 -17.39 14.52 -28.26
CA TYR A 334 -18.39 15.38 -27.67
C TYR A 334 -19.22 14.58 -26.67
N PRO A 335 -19.19 14.89 -25.37
CA PRO A 335 -20.04 14.19 -24.41
C PRO A 335 -21.49 14.57 -24.70
N ALA A 336 -22.37 13.60 -24.80
CA ALA A 336 -23.80 13.80 -24.99
C ALA A 336 -24.59 13.14 -23.87
N TYR A 337 -25.65 13.80 -23.41
CA TYR A 337 -26.58 13.20 -22.47
C TYR A 337 -27.50 12.23 -23.20
N VAL A 338 -27.69 11.04 -22.61
CA VAL A 338 -28.38 9.92 -23.27
C VAL A 338 -29.79 9.78 -22.72
N GLU A 339 -30.78 9.78 -23.60
CA GLU A 339 -32.12 9.24 -23.35
C GLU A 339 -32.33 8.05 -24.29
N SER A 340 -33.02 7.01 -23.82
CA SER A 340 -33.26 5.81 -24.63
C SER A 340 -34.74 5.47 -24.73
N THR A 341 -35.14 4.93 -25.88
CA THR A 341 -36.47 4.38 -26.11
C THR A 341 -36.38 3.08 -26.91
N CYS A 342 -37.28 2.15 -26.62
CA CYS A 342 -37.45 0.94 -27.42
C CYS A 342 -38.86 0.93 -28.02
N ASP A 343 -38.93 1.01 -29.34
CA ASP A 343 -40.18 0.76 -30.06
C ASP A 343 -40.32 -0.75 -30.22
N ILE A 344 -41.08 -1.39 -29.33
CA ILE A 344 -41.55 -2.76 -29.58
C ILE A 344 -42.61 -2.63 -30.68
N LYS A 345 -42.26 -2.97 -31.93
CA LYS A 345 -43.24 -3.03 -33.03
C LYS A 345 -44.43 -3.89 -32.55
N PRO A 346 -45.70 -3.43 -32.68
CA PRO A 346 -46.85 -4.20 -32.24
C PRO A 346 -46.82 -5.59 -32.89
N PRO A 347 -47.27 -6.66 -32.19
CA PRO A 347 -47.27 -8.00 -32.75
C PRO A 347 -48.03 -7.99 -34.06
N LEU A 348 -47.38 -8.49 -35.12
CA LEU A 348 -48.02 -8.57 -36.41
C LEU A 348 -49.21 -9.50 -36.33
N GLU A 349 -50.37 -9.02 -36.78
CA GLU A 349 -51.54 -9.85 -37.05
C GLU A 349 -51.12 -11.11 -37.80
N SER A 350 -51.61 -12.28 -37.39
CA SER A 350 -51.06 -13.57 -37.82
C SER A 350 -51.01 -13.75 -39.35
N TRP A 351 -51.94 -13.13 -40.08
CA TRP A 351 -51.94 -13.16 -41.54
C TRP A 351 -50.73 -12.43 -42.18
N LYS A 352 -50.20 -11.39 -41.54
CA LYS A 352 -49.00 -10.68 -42.02
C LYS A 352 -47.75 -11.56 -41.87
N LEU A 353 -47.68 -12.39 -40.83
CA LEU A 353 -46.59 -13.35 -40.63
C LEU A 353 -46.56 -14.43 -41.73
N HIS A 354 -47.72 -14.95 -42.14
CA HIS A 354 -47.80 -16.07 -43.08
C HIS A 354 -47.90 -15.68 -44.55
N ARG A 355 -48.50 -14.53 -44.89
CA ARG A 355 -48.68 -14.08 -46.28
C ARG A 355 -47.81 -12.90 -46.64
N TRP A 356 -47.81 -11.86 -45.80
CA TRP A 356 -47.19 -10.59 -46.16
C TRP A 356 -45.67 -10.62 -46.03
N ILE A 357 -45.10 -11.16 -44.95
CA ILE A 357 -43.63 -11.25 -44.78
C ILE A 357 -42.98 -12.08 -45.90
N PRO A 358 -43.42 -13.32 -46.21
CA PRO A 358 -42.80 -14.10 -47.28
C PRO A 358 -43.00 -13.48 -48.67
N TRP A 359 -44.07 -12.70 -48.87
CA TRP A 359 -44.29 -11.94 -50.10
C TRP A 359 -43.36 -10.72 -50.17
N ALA A 360 -43.30 -9.92 -49.10
CA ALA A 360 -42.49 -8.71 -49.01
C ALA A 360 -40.98 -9.02 -49.13
N MET A 361 -40.52 -10.12 -48.52
CA MET A 361 -39.15 -10.62 -48.68
C MET A 361 -38.86 -11.03 -50.13
N ARG A 362 -39.80 -11.71 -50.81
CA ARG A 362 -39.66 -12.10 -52.22
C ARG A 362 -39.67 -10.90 -53.18
N GLN A 363 -40.34 -9.82 -52.80
CA GLN A 363 -40.38 -8.58 -53.58
C GLN A 363 -39.22 -7.62 -53.24
N GLY A 364 -38.32 -8.00 -52.32
CA GLY A 364 -37.21 -7.14 -51.88
C GLY A 364 -37.67 -5.90 -51.11
N ILE A 365 -38.90 -5.89 -50.57
CA ILE A 365 -39.47 -4.76 -49.81
C ILE A 365 -38.89 -4.71 -48.39
N ILE A 366 -38.42 -5.84 -47.86
CA ILE A 366 -37.90 -5.98 -46.49
C ILE A 366 -36.69 -6.91 -46.50
N ASP A 367 -35.61 -6.52 -45.83
CA ASP A 367 -34.52 -7.43 -45.50
C ASP A 367 -34.89 -8.28 -44.26
N PRO A 368 -34.84 -9.64 -44.34
CA PRO A 368 -35.01 -10.51 -43.17
C PRO A 368 -34.17 -10.14 -41.95
N ALA A 369 -32.97 -9.57 -42.16
CA ALA A 369 -32.09 -9.16 -41.07
C ALA A 369 -32.66 -7.94 -40.29
N ASP A 370 -33.33 -7.01 -40.96
CA ASP A 370 -33.76 -5.72 -40.37
C ASP A 370 -35.14 -5.78 -39.70
N TYR A 371 -35.98 -6.74 -40.06
CA TYR A 371 -37.39 -6.68 -39.68
C TYR A 371 -37.66 -7.04 -38.21
N PHE A 372 -36.91 -8.01 -37.68
CA PHE A 372 -37.08 -8.58 -36.33
C PHE A 372 -36.14 -7.97 -35.27
N ILE A 373 -35.27 -7.04 -35.64
CA ILE A 373 -34.42 -6.32 -34.69
C ILE A 373 -35.29 -5.25 -34.00
N PRO A 374 -35.35 -5.20 -32.66
CA PRO A 374 -35.99 -4.09 -31.95
C PRO A 374 -35.35 -2.78 -32.39
N THR A 375 -36.16 -1.81 -32.84
CA THR A 375 -35.65 -0.48 -33.16
C THR A 375 -35.21 0.20 -31.87
N ARG A 376 -33.90 0.15 -31.60
CA ARG A 376 -33.25 0.76 -30.44
C ARG A 376 -32.93 2.21 -30.79
N ARG A 377 -33.62 3.15 -30.16
CA ARG A 377 -33.44 4.57 -30.43
C ARG A 377 -32.77 5.26 -29.25
N ILE A 378 -31.72 6.02 -29.52
CA ILE A 378 -31.06 6.90 -28.55
C ILE A 378 -31.27 8.34 -28.97
N PHE A 379 -31.67 9.16 -28.02
CA PHE A 379 -31.59 10.60 -28.14
C PHE A 379 -30.32 11.07 -27.46
N LEU A 380 -29.44 11.68 -28.26
CA LEU A 380 -28.22 12.33 -27.79
C LEU A 380 -28.52 13.82 -27.68
N LEU A 381 -28.66 14.30 -26.45
CA LEU A 381 -28.73 15.74 -26.21
C LEU A 381 -27.33 16.33 -26.38
N ASN A 382 -27.16 17.07 -27.47
CA ASN A 382 -25.98 17.87 -27.77
C ASN A 382 -26.41 19.31 -28.15
N PRO A 383 -25.49 20.27 -28.17
CA PRO A 383 -25.81 21.66 -28.45
C PRO A 383 -26.31 21.95 -29.87
N THR A 384 -26.06 21.07 -30.83
CA THR A 384 -26.67 21.14 -32.17
C THR A 384 -28.18 20.85 -32.12
N ASN A 385 -28.60 19.85 -31.34
CA ASN A 385 -30.01 19.45 -31.26
C ASN A 385 -30.83 20.32 -30.30
N VAL A 386 -30.19 20.98 -29.32
CA VAL A 386 -30.88 21.88 -28.36
C VAL A 386 -31.54 23.07 -29.08
N ALA A 387 -30.95 23.55 -30.18
CA ALA A 387 -31.55 24.59 -31.01
C ALA A 387 -32.92 24.17 -31.58
N LEU A 388 -33.13 22.88 -31.85
CA LEU A 388 -34.37 22.32 -32.42
C LEU A 388 -35.46 22.07 -31.36
N ILE A 389 -35.09 21.97 -30.08
CA ILE A 389 -36.04 21.73 -28.97
C ILE A 389 -37.00 22.92 -28.77
N ASN A 390 -36.59 24.13 -29.19
CA ASN A 390 -37.40 25.35 -29.09
C ASN A 390 -38.57 25.42 -30.10
N GLU A 391 -38.60 24.57 -31.13
CA GLU A 391 -39.55 24.69 -32.26
C GLU A 391 -40.67 23.61 -32.29
N ASN A 392 -40.91 22.89 -31.19
CA ASN A 392 -41.88 21.77 -31.09
C ASN A 392 -41.58 20.51 -31.93
N GLU A 393 -40.43 20.41 -32.61
CA GLU A 393 -40.02 19.19 -33.32
C GLU A 393 -39.20 18.23 -32.44
N LYS A 394 -39.85 17.55 -31.48
CA LYS A 394 -39.19 16.51 -30.64
C LYS A 394 -38.87 15.20 -31.39
N VAL A 395 -39.36 15.02 -32.61
CA VAL A 395 -39.43 13.70 -33.27
C VAL A 395 -38.29 13.43 -34.25
N SER A 396 -37.64 14.46 -34.81
CA SER A 396 -36.64 14.34 -35.89
C SER A 396 -35.20 14.04 -35.44
N SER A 397 -34.93 13.96 -34.12
CA SER A 397 -33.55 13.90 -33.56
C SER A 397 -33.17 12.58 -32.86
N TRP A 398 -33.99 11.54 -32.97
CA TRP A 398 -33.67 10.19 -32.45
C TRP A 398 -32.76 9.42 -33.41
N LEU A 399 -31.63 8.94 -32.91
CA LEU A 399 -30.63 8.17 -33.64
C LEU A 399 -30.86 6.66 -33.46
N ASP A 400 -30.59 5.88 -34.50
CA ASP A 400 -30.58 4.42 -34.42
C ASP A 400 -29.29 3.94 -33.72
N PHE A 401 -29.43 3.32 -32.55
CA PHE A 401 -28.30 2.82 -31.78
C PHE A 401 -27.45 1.81 -32.55
N ASN A 402 -28.07 1.00 -33.40
CA ASN A 402 -27.35 -0.04 -34.14
C ASN A 402 -26.36 0.55 -35.15
N LYS A 403 -26.62 1.78 -35.63
CA LYS A 403 -25.66 2.53 -36.47
C LYS A 403 -24.52 3.14 -35.66
N LEU A 404 -24.72 3.30 -34.35
CA LEU A 404 -23.73 3.87 -33.45
C LEU A 404 -22.85 2.81 -32.80
N SER A 405 -23.36 1.59 -32.60
CA SER A 405 -22.67 0.53 -31.86
C SER A 405 -21.31 0.13 -32.43
N ASP A 406 -21.01 0.49 -33.68
CA ASP A 406 -19.73 0.17 -34.30
C ASP A 406 -18.61 1.17 -33.94
N TYR A 407 -18.97 2.33 -33.39
CA TYR A 407 -18.00 3.33 -32.96
C TYR A 407 -17.46 3.05 -31.55
N PRO A 408 -16.20 3.41 -31.26
CA PRO A 408 -15.67 3.30 -29.91
C PRO A 408 -16.39 4.24 -28.94
N MET A 409 -16.84 3.70 -27.81
CA MET A 409 -17.67 4.41 -26.84
C MET A 409 -17.04 4.43 -25.45
N TYR A 410 -17.09 5.62 -24.84
CA TYR A 410 -16.85 5.83 -23.42
C TYR A 410 -18.15 6.25 -22.75
N ILE A 411 -18.48 5.61 -21.64
CA ILE A 411 -19.59 6.03 -20.79
C ILE A 411 -19.02 6.71 -19.56
N TYR A 412 -19.61 7.85 -19.21
CA TYR A 412 -19.32 8.59 -18.00
C TYR A 412 -20.57 8.60 -17.12
N PHE A 413 -20.44 8.07 -15.92
CA PHE A 413 -21.47 8.13 -14.89
C PHE A 413 -21.11 9.22 -13.90
N PHE A 414 -21.97 10.22 -13.81
CA PHE A 414 -21.85 11.27 -12.80
C PHE A 414 -22.87 11.06 -11.70
N PHE A 415 -22.42 11.15 -10.47
CA PHE A 415 -23.25 10.93 -9.31
C PHE A 415 -22.74 11.74 -8.13
N LYS A 416 -23.65 12.04 -7.21
CA LYS A 416 -23.26 12.46 -5.87
C LYS A 416 -22.82 11.26 -5.05
N LEU A 417 -21.86 11.49 -4.16
CA LEU A 417 -21.43 10.49 -3.18
C LEU A 417 -22.58 10.00 -2.29
N GLU A 418 -23.63 10.79 -2.07
CA GLU A 418 -24.84 10.37 -1.34
C GLU A 418 -25.59 9.22 -2.04
N TYR A 419 -25.44 9.11 -3.36
CA TYR A 419 -26.02 8.05 -4.19
C TYR A 419 -25.06 6.88 -4.43
N PHE A 420 -24.03 6.73 -3.58
CA PHE A 420 -23.01 5.70 -3.71
C PHE A 420 -23.55 4.29 -3.93
N LYS A 421 -24.70 3.92 -3.32
CA LYS A 421 -25.33 2.60 -3.53
C LYS A 421 -25.66 2.33 -5.00
N CYS A 422 -26.18 3.31 -5.72
CA CYS A 422 -26.53 3.14 -7.14
C CYS A 422 -25.27 2.91 -8.01
N VAL A 423 -24.12 3.41 -7.56
CA VAL A 423 -22.83 3.26 -8.24
C VAL A 423 -22.30 1.84 -8.12
N ILE A 424 -22.49 1.22 -6.96
CA ILE A 424 -22.16 -0.19 -6.74
C ILE A 424 -22.91 -1.04 -7.76
N ASP A 425 -24.22 -0.81 -7.93
CA ASP A 425 -25.03 -1.55 -8.90
C ASP A 425 -24.54 -1.39 -10.35
N VAL A 426 -24.01 -0.21 -10.72
CA VAL A 426 -23.42 0.03 -12.05
C VAL A 426 -22.11 -0.72 -12.20
N ALA A 427 -21.24 -0.62 -11.20
CA ALA A 427 -19.90 -1.17 -11.27
C ALA A 427 -19.88 -2.70 -11.15
N ASP A 428 -20.79 -3.29 -10.37
CA ASP A 428 -20.94 -4.75 -10.28
C ASP A 428 -21.27 -5.36 -11.64
N VAL A 429 -22.19 -4.75 -12.41
CA VAL A 429 -22.53 -5.17 -13.78
C VAL A 429 -21.30 -5.14 -14.69
N LEU A 430 -20.45 -4.11 -14.57
CA LEU A 430 -19.29 -3.91 -15.44
C LEU A 430 -18.09 -4.78 -15.04
N LEU A 431 -17.95 -5.11 -13.76
CA LEU A 431 -16.82 -5.89 -13.24
C LEU A 431 -17.08 -7.41 -13.29
N ASP A 432 -18.33 -7.87 -13.32
CA ASP A 432 -18.67 -9.29 -13.45
C ASP A 432 -18.30 -9.87 -14.83
N ASP A 433 -18.40 -9.07 -15.91
CA ASP A 433 -18.07 -9.53 -17.28
C ASP A 433 -16.56 -9.66 -17.54
N GLU A 434 -15.73 -8.79 -16.95
CA GLU A 434 -14.27 -8.95 -16.98
C GLU A 434 -13.81 -10.26 -16.31
N LEU A 435 -14.54 -10.72 -15.28
CA LEU A 435 -14.26 -11.97 -14.57
C LEU A 435 -14.70 -13.23 -15.34
N HIS A 436 -15.73 -13.14 -16.19
CA HIS A 436 -16.21 -14.28 -16.98
C HIS A 436 -15.28 -14.67 -18.14
N GLY A 437 -14.56 -13.71 -18.73
CA GLY A 437 -13.50 -13.98 -19.71
C GLY A 437 -12.30 -14.75 -19.12
N ASP A 438 -11.99 -14.49 -17.85
CA ASP A 438 -10.79 -15.01 -17.19
C ASP A 438 -11.03 -16.36 -16.46
N LYS A 439 -12.28 -16.67 -16.08
CA LYS A 439 -12.68 -17.98 -15.55
C LYS A 439 -12.50 -19.12 -16.56
N ARG A 440 -12.75 -18.87 -17.87
CA ARG A 440 -12.50 -19.86 -18.95
C ARG A 440 -11.00 -20.11 -19.20
N LYS A 441 -10.11 -19.14 -18.89
CA LYS A 441 -8.65 -19.30 -19.02
C LYS A 441 -7.99 -19.88 -17.76
N LYS A 442 -8.49 -19.54 -16.56
CA LYS A 442 -8.00 -20.09 -15.29
C LYS A 442 -8.28 -21.59 -15.13
N LEU A 443 -9.40 -22.09 -15.65
CA LEU A 443 -9.72 -23.53 -15.58
C LEU A 443 -8.77 -24.38 -16.45
N ASN A 444 -8.16 -23.82 -17.49
CA ASN A 444 -7.20 -24.52 -18.36
C ASN A 444 -5.73 -24.36 -17.90
N ASN A 445 -5.39 -23.26 -17.22
CA ASN A 445 -4.02 -23.00 -16.76
C ASN A 445 -3.69 -23.61 -15.37
N VAL A 446 -4.69 -23.77 -14.49
CA VAL A 446 -4.50 -24.39 -13.16
C VAL A 446 -4.17 -25.89 -13.27
N THR A 447 -4.71 -26.56 -14.29
CA THR A 447 -4.43 -27.99 -14.57
C THR A 447 -3.05 -28.20 -15.19
N ARG A 448 -2.53 -27.21 -15.92
CA ARG A 448 -1.22 -27.30 -16.61
C ARG A 448 -0.05 -26.90 -15.70
N MET A 449 -0.26 -25.97 -14.76
CA MET A 449 0.76 -25.61 -13.74
C MET A 449 0.88 -26.63 -12.60
N ARG A 450 -0.20 -27.37 -12.27
CA ARG A 450 -0.18 -28.39 -11.20
C ARG A 450 0.58 -29.67 -11.59
N LYS A 451 0.68 -30.02 -12.87
CA LYS A 451 1.54 -31.16 -13.32
C LYS A 451 3.04 -30.83 -13.30
N LYS A 452 3.43 -29.56 -13.29
CA LYS A 452 4.85 -29.14 -13.18
C LYS A 452 5.34 -29.11 -11.72
N LYS A 453 4.43 -28.84 -10.77
CA LYS A 453 4.74 -28.75 -9.32
C LYS A 453 4.99 -30.11 -8.63
N LEU A 454 4.53 -31.21 -9.25
CA LEU A 454 4.71 -32.58 -8.74
C LEU A 454 6.07 -33.22 -9.11
N LYS A 455 6.91 -32.57 -9.93
CA LYS A 455 8.25 -33.07 -10.30
C LYS A 455 9.42 -32.26 -9.74
N GLU A 456 9.18 -31.15 -9.04
CA GLU A 456 10.23 -30.27 -8.49
C GLU A 456 10.34 -30.33 -6.95
N GLN A 457 9.60 -31.22 -6.28
CA GLN A 457 9.62 -31.33 -4.81
C GLN A 457 10.70 -32.25 -4.23
N GLU A 458 11.51 -32.91 -5.05
CA GLU A 458 12.70 -33.65 -4.60
C GLU A 458 13.97 -33.03 -5.16
N SER A 459 14.32 -31.84 -4.66
CA SER A 459 15.70 -31.37 -4.41
C SER A 459 15.74 -29.84 -4.25
N ASN A 460 16.47 -29.40 -3.22
CA ASN A 460 17.03 -28.05 -3.02
C ASN A 460 16.20 -27.02 -2.22
N GLU A 461 16.18 -27.20 -0.89
CA GLU A 461 15.78 -26.16 0.10
C GLU A 461 16.69 -24.90 0.06
N THR A 462 17.89 -25.00 -0.52
CA THR A 462 18.83 -23.87 -0.64
C THR A 462 18.63 -23.03 -1.92
N MET A 463 17.84 -23.51 -2.89
CA MET A 463 17.58 -22.80 -4.16
C MET A 463 16.25 -22.02 -4.14
N GLN A 464 15.31 -22.38 -3.26
CA GLN A 464 14.04 -21.65 -3.11
C GLN A 464 14.25 -20.24 -2.54
N ILE A 465 15.17 -20.04 -1.59
CA ILE A 465 15.43 -18.72 -0.98
C ILE A 465 15.96 -17.70 -2.03
N LYS A 466 16.71 -18.15 -3.04
CA LYS A 466 17.22 -17.27 -4.11
C LYS A 466 16.18 -16.89 -5.17
N LYS A 467 15.22 -17.77 -5.46
CA LYS A 467 14.11 -17.45 -6.39
C LYS A 467 13.12 -16.45 -5.80
N TYR A 468 13.04 -16.29 -4.48
CA TYR A 468 12.15 -15.34 -3.78
C TYR A 468 12.62 -13.88 -3.74
N TYR A 469 13.85 -13.56 -4.15
CA TYR A 469 14.39 -12.21 -3.93
C TYR A 469 15.31 -11.66 -5.04
N ASN A 470 14.95 -11.86 -6.32
CA ASN A 470 15.47 -11.00 -7.39
C ASN A 470 14.55 -9.79 -7.52
N TYR A 471 14.89 -8.72 -6.79
CA TYR A 471 14.25 -7.42 -6.90
C TYR A 471 14.69 -6.74 -8.20
N ASN A 472 13.81 -6.67 -9.20
CA ASN A 472 13.92 -5.64 -10.22
C ASN A 472 13.24 -4.37 -9.69
N HIS A 473 14.00 -3.29 -9.70
CA HIS A 473 13.61 -1.95 -9.28
C HIS A 473 12.43 -1.43 -10.13
N ILE A 474 11.19 -1.68 -9.71
CA ILE A 474 10.12 -0.72 -10.00
C ILE A 474 10.35 0.42 -8.99
N GLY A 475 10.88 1.51 -9.51
CA GLY A 475 11.43 2.65 -8.78
C GLY A 475 10.42 3.36 -7.89
N ILE A 476 10.15 2.81 -6.70
CA ILE A 476 9.60 3.56 -5.59
C ILE A 476 10.79 4.05 -4.76
N GLN A 477 11.38 5.17 -5.19
CA GLN A 477 12.36 5.96 -4.40
C GLN A 477 11.67 6.72 -3.24
N SER A 478 10.45 6.36 -2.82
CA SER A 478 9.79 7.05 -1.71
C SER A 478 10.37 6.57 -0.38
N ARG A 479 10.98 7.48 0.37
CA ARG A 479 11.40 7.28 1.77
C ARG A 479 10.20 7.16 2.75
N ASN A 480 8.97 7.29 2.26
CA ASN A 480 7.76 7.33 3.08
C ASN A 480 7.16 5.93 3.25
N GLU A 481 6.76 5.57 4.48
CA GLU A 481 5.96 4.36 4.70
C GLU A 481 4.61 4.47 3.97
N PRO A 482 4.11 3.38 3.35
CA PRO A 482 2.81 3.38 2.72
C PRO A 482 1.69 3.53 3.74
N LEU A 483 0.55 4.04 3.28
CA LEU A 483 -0.70 3.99 4.03
C LEU A 483 -1.31 2.59 3.91
N TYR A 484 -1.91 2.08 4.98
CA TYR A 484 -2.56 0.77 4.97
C TYR A 484 -4.07 0.94 5.03
N LEU A 485 -4.78 0.13 4.25
CA LEU A 485 -6.24 -0.01 4.31
C LEU A 485 -6.60 -1.44 4.72
N PHE A 486 -7.36 -1.56 5.79
CA PHE A 486 -7.80 -2.81 6.37
C PHE A 486 -9.32 -2.92 6.33
N ILE A 487 -9.84 -4.05 5.84
CA ILE A 487 -11.27 -4.31 5.73
C ILE A 487 -11.57 -5.78 6.02
N ASP A 488 -12.63 -6.05 6.78
CA ASP A 488 -13.08 -7.40 7.11
C ASP A 488 -14.61 -7.45 7.04
N SER A 489 -15.14 -8.34 6.21
CA SER A 489 -16.58 -8.52 6.06
C SER A 489 -16.92 -9.87 5.44
N ILE A 490 -18.08 -10.41 5.82
CA ILE A 490 -18.63 -11.68 5.31
C ILE A 490 -19.14 -11.59 3.87
N HIS A 491 -19.34 -10.39 3.33
CA HIS A 491 -19.78 -10.14 1.97
C HIS A 491 -18.65 -9.57 1.11
N SER A 492 -18.85 -9.50 -0.22
CA SER A 492 -18.00 -8.69 -1.10
C SER A 492 -18.01 -7.22 -0.66
N LYS A 493 -16.99 -6.48 -1.07
CA LYS A 493 -16.84 -5.05 -0.73
C LYS A 493 -16.58 -4.26 -1.99
N PHE A 494 -17.14 -3.07 -2.02
CA PHE A 494 -16.94 -2.11 -3.07
C PHE A 494 -16.19 -0.89 -2.55
N LEU A 495 -15.03 -0.59 -3.14
CA LEU A 495 -14.21 0.58 -2.80
C LEU A 495 -14.10 1.51 -4.01
N LEU A 496 -14.41 2.78 -3.83
CA LEU A 496 -14.21 3.83 -4.82
C LEU A 496 -13.05 4.72 -4.39
N PHE A 497 -12.01 4.79 -5.22
CA PHE A 497 -10.86 5.65 -5.02
C PHE A 497 -10.97 6.84 -5.96
N ASN A 498 -11.12 8.04 -5.42
CA ASN A 498 -11.05 9.29 -6.19
C ASN A 498 -9.74 10.02 -5.84
N PHE A 499 -8.81 10.03 -6.78
CA PHE A 499 -7.49 10.62 -6.62
C PHE A 499 -7.38 11.90 -7.42
N SER A 500 -7.13 13.00 -6.72
CA SER A 500 -6.89 14.32 -7.30
C SER A 500 -5.48 14.79 -6.97
N ALA A 501 -4.64 15.05 -7.96
CA ALA A 501 -3.27 15.48 -7.75
C ALA A 501 -2.85 16.52 -8.79
N LEU A 502 -1.95 17.42 -8.37
CA LEU A 502 -1.36 18.42 -9.26
C LEU A 502 -0.06 17.85 -9.84
N SER A 503 -0.05 17.55 -11.13
CA SER A 503 1.16 17.11 -11.81
C SER A 503 1.94 18.27 -12.41
N GLN A 504 3.27 18.12 -12.49
CA GLN A 504 4.07 18.90 -13.43
C GLN A 504 3.82 18.38 -14.86
N ILE A 505 3.90 19.27 -15.84
CA ILE A 505 3.76 18.94 -17.25
C ILE A 505 4.75 17.81 -17.59
N GLY A 506 4.23 16.67 -18.04
CA GLY A 506 5.02 15.49 -18.44
C GLY A 506 5.30 14.45 -17.35
N LYS A 507 4.88 14.65 -16.10
CA LYS A 507 5.01 13.63 -15.03
C LYS A 507 3.69 13.35 -14.35
N ASN A 508 3.13 12.16 -14.54
CA ASN A 508 1.85 11.78 -13.91
C ASN A 508 2.01 11.53 -12.41
N SER A 509 1.05 12.02 -11.64
CA SER A 509 0.86 11.60 -10.26
C SER A 509 0.23 10.21 -10.27
N SER A 510 0.72 9.32 -9.42
CA SER A 510 0.28 7.93 -9.39
C SER A 510 -0.13 7.48 -8.00
N LEU A 511 -1.29 6.84 -7.94
CA LEU A 511 -1.77 6.09 -6.79
C LEU A 511 -1.67 4.60 -7.12
N ILE A 512 -0.91 3.85 -6.34
CA ILE A 512 -0.73 2.40 -6.52
C ILE A 512 -1.29 1.69 -5.30
N ILE A 513 -2.19 0.74 -5.55
CA ILE A 513 -2.80 -0.09 -4.51
C ILE A 513 -2.40 -1.54 -4.74
N GLU A 514 -1.88 -2.20 -3.72
CA GLU A 514 -1.49 -3.60 -3.79
C GLU A 514 -1.96 -4.40 -2.57
N ARG A 515 -2.14 -5.72 -2.75
CA ARG A 515 -2.40 -6.62 -1.62
C ARG A 515 -1.16 -6.74 -0.75
N HIS A 516 -1.35 -6.69 0.55
CA HIS A 516 -0.29 -6.88 1.51
C HIS A 516 -0.52 -8.10 2.41
N CYS A 517 0.57 -8.79 2.71
CA CYS A 517 0.63 -9.86 3.68
C CYS A 517 1.95 -9.74 4.45
N TRP A 518 1.89 -9.87 5.77
CA TRP A 518 3.07 -9.78 6.64
C TRP A 518 4.05 -10.93 6.42
N PHE A 519 3.55 -12.09 5.99
CA PHE A 519 4.32 -13.34 5.92
C PHE A 519 4.73 -13.75 4.51
N LYS A 520 4.16 -13.14 3.47
CA LYS A 520 4.43 -13.48 2.07
C LYS A 520 4.52 -12.21 1.24
N ARG A 521 5.57 -12.12 0.41
CA ARG A 521 5.69 -11.07 -0.59
C ARG A 521 5.71 -11.72 -1.97
N SER A 522 4.73 -11.39 -2.82
CA SER A 522 4.72 -11.86 -4.20
C SER A 522 5.90 -11.20 -4.94
N LEU A 523 6.75 -12.02 -5.57
CA LEU A 523 7.82 -11.58 -6.48
C LEU A 523 7.29 -10.74 -7.65
N GLU A 524 6.04 -11.00 -8.03
CA GLU A 524 5.30 -10.34 -9.11
C GLU A 524 4.08 -9.63 -8.51
N SER A 525 4.29 -8.71 -7.56
CA SER A 525 3.20 -7.89 -7.01
C SER A 525 2.68 -6.95 -8.11
N LYS A 526 1.80 -7.45 -8.98
CA LYS A 526 1.02 -6.58 -9.85
C LYS A 526 0.09 -5.74 -8.97
N PRO A 527 0.03 -4.42 -9.18
CA PRO A 527 -0.92 -3.61 -8.43
C PRO A 527 -2.34 -4.11 -8.70
N LEU A 528 -3.17 -4.10 -7.64
CA LEU A 528 -4.60 -4.33 -7.78
C LEU A 528 -5.24 -3.22 -8.61
N LEU A 529 -4.78 -1.99 -8.39
CA LEU A 529 -5.31 -0.80 -8.98
C LEU A 529 -4.18 0.24 -9.06
N GLU A 530 -4.06 0.88 -10.22
CA GLU A 530 -3.10 1.95 -10.49
C GLU A 530 -3.85 3.13 -11.12
N ILE A 531 -3.93 4.26 -10.41
CA ILE A 531 -4.48 5.50 -10.94
C ILE A 531 -3.31 6.40 -11.33
N LYS A 532 -3.17 6.68 -12.63
CA LYS A 532 -2.35 7.79 -13.12
C LYS A 532 -3.27 8.92 -13.50
N THR A 533 -3.00 10.10 -12.96
CA THR A 533 -3.79 11.30 -13.24
C THR A 533 -2.91 12.55 -13.29
N LEU A 534 -3.31 13.49 -14.16
CA LEU A 534 -2.79 14.86 -14.18
C LEU A 534 -3.67 15.82 -13.37
N SER A 535 -4.90 15.41 -13.06
CA SER A 535 -5.89 16.22 -12.35
C SER A 535 -6.71 15.33 -11.42
N THR A 536 -7.92 14.91 -11.80
CA THR A 536 -8.81 14.12 -10.96
C THR A 536 -9.29 12.87 -11.69
N LYS A 537 -9.11 11.70 -11.08
CA LYS A 537 -9.57 10.43 -11.64
C LYS A 537 -10.11 9.51 -10.55
N ALA A 538 -11.24 8.88 -10.84
CA ALA A 538 -11.86 7.91 -9.95
C ALA A 538 -11.82 6.49 -10.56
N MET A 539 -11.58 5.50 -9.71
CA MET A 539 -11.63 4.08 -10.07
C MET A 539 -12.25 3.25 -8.95
N ALA A 540 -13.01 2.23 -9.34
CA ALA A 540 -13.63 1.29 -8.43
C ALA A 540 -12.78 0.01 -8.26
N LEU A 541 -12.87 -0.61 -7.09
CA LEU A 541 -12.23 -1.87 -6.75
C LEU A 541 -13.22 -2.76 -5.99
N CYS A 542 -13.50 -3.95 -6.52
CA CYS A 542 -14.25 -4.98 -5.84
C CYS A 542 -13.33 -5.97 -5.12
N LEU A 543 -13.62 -6.26 -3.85
CA LEU A 543 -12.93 -7.26 -3.05
C LEU A 543 -13.89 -8.39 -2.67
N GLU A 544 -13.40 -9.63 -2.74
CA GLU A 544 -14.16 -10.80 -2.32
C GLU A 544 -14.48 -10.79 -0.81
N ALA A 545 -15.38 -11.67 -0.37
CA ALA A 545 -15.64 -11.90 1.05
C ALA A 545 -14.37 -12.28 1.85
N GLY A 546 -14.31 -11.90 3.12
CA GLY A 546 -13.16 -12.09 4.02
C GLY A 546 -12.33 -10.85 4.34
N ARG A 547 -11.16 -11.11 4.88
CA ARG A 547 -10.26 -10.11 5.43
C ARG A 547 -9.26 -9.65 4.38
N HIS A 548 -9.06 -8.35 4.18
CA HIS A 548 -8.09 -7.81 3.23
C HIS A 548 -7.25 -6.71 3.86
N LEU A 549 -5.97 -6.71 3.52
CA LEU A 549 -5.02 -5.66 3.88
C LEU A 549 -4.36 -5.16 2.61
N LEU A 550 -4.51 -3.87 2.34
CA LEU A 550 -3.97 -3.21 1.15
C LEU A 550 -2.92 -2.19 1.57
N ARG A 551 -1.90 -2.02 0.72
CA ARG A 551 -0.97 -0.90 0.80
C ARG A 551 -1.31 0.10 -0.28
N ILE A 552 -1.35 1.37 0.10
CA ILE A 552 -1.61 2.51 -0.76
C ILE A 552 -0.33 3.34 -0.83
N TYR A 553 0.26 3.38 -2.02
CA TYR A 553 1.39 4.22 -2.34
C TYR A 553 0.89 5.41 -3.13
N CYS A 554 1.13 6.61 -2.61
CA CYS A 554 0.82 7.84 -3.32
C CYS A 554 2.14 8.52 -3.72
N GLN A 555 2.31 8.74 -5.01
CA GLN A 555 3.42 9.49 -5.58
C GLN A 555 2.85 10.73 -6.28
N SER A 556 3.15 11.88 -5.71
CA SER A 556 2.82 13.20 -6.26
C SER A 556 3.94 14.15 -5.85
N GLU A 557 4.43 14.95 -6.81
CA GLU A 557 5.44 15.99 -6.52
C GLU A 557 4.80 17.19 -5.80
N ASN A 558 3.50 17.41 -5.98
CA ASN A 558 2.73 18.47 -5.35
C ASN A 558 1.66 17.93 -4.37
N SER A 559 0.84 18.83 -3.82
CA SER A 559 -0.31 18.47 -3.01
C SER A 559 -1.30 17.58 -3.78
N TYR A 560 -1.87 16.60 -3.08
CA TYR A 560 -2.91 15.71 -3.59
C TYR A 560 -4.07 15.61 -2.58
N HIS A 561 -5.20 15.13 -3.07
CA HIS A 561 -6.39 14.82 -2.29
C HIS A 561 -6.91 13.45 -2.71
N LEU A 562 -7.04 12.53 -1.75
CA LEU A 562 -7.55 11.18 -1.97
C LEU A 562 -8.84 11.01 -1.17
N THR A 563 -9.92 10.64 -1.85
CA THR A 563 -11.17 10.21 -1.22
C THR A 563 -11.34 8.72 -1.45
N ILE A 564 -11.61 7.98 -0.38
CA ILE A 564 -11.92 6.54 -0.41
C ILE A 564 -13.34 6.39 0.12
N SER A 565 -14.22 5.82 -0.68
CA SER A 565 -15.61 5.54 -0.30
C SER A 565 -15.88 4.05 -0.37
N SER A 566 -16.67 3.54 0.56
CA SER A 566 -16.92 2.11 0.71
C SER A 566 -18.34 1.85 1.14
N ASP A 567 -18.88 0.69 0.74
CA ASP A 567 -20.17 0.15 1.19
C ASP A 567 -20.07 -0.56 2.54
N THR A 568 -18.84 -0.77 2.99
CA THR A 568 -18.46 -1.56 4.15
C THR A 568 -17.45 -0.77 4.98
N ASN A 569 -17.56 -0.85 6.30
CA ASN A 569 -16.64 -0.15 7.20
C ASN A 569 -15.20 -0.65 6.98
N PHE A 570 -14.26 0.30 6.88
CA PHE A 570 -12.85 0.02 6.68
C PHE A 570 -12.00 0.92 7.57
N HIS A 571 -10.77 0.51 7.81
CA HIS A 571 -9.79 1.25 8.61
C HIS A 571 -8.64 1.69 7.71
N VAL A 572 -8.20 2.93 7.88
CA VAL A 572 -7.02 3.47 7.20
C VAL A 572 -6.06 3.98 8.25
N GLY A 573 -4.79 3.61 8.13
CA GLY A 573 -3.84 3.91 9.18
C GLY A 573 -2.40 3.51 8.88
N ASN A 574 -1.57 3.67 9.90
CA ASN A 574 -0.16 3.25 9.87
C ASN A 574 -0.01 1.75 10.17
N ARG A 575 1.20 1.23 10.00
CA ARG A 575 1.51 -0.18 10.23
C ARG A 575 1.20 -0.65 11.66
N LYS A 576 1.41 0.19 12.69
CA LYS A 576 1.16 -0.18 14.09
C LYS A 576 -0.33 -0.36 14.36
N GLU A 577 -1.16 0.55 13.87
CA GLU A 577 -2.63 0.46 13.96
C GLU A 577 -3.15 -0.81 13.27
N MET A 578 -2.57 -1.19 12.12
CA MET A 578 -2.93 -2.44 11.45
C MET A 578 -2.59 -3.68 12.29
N HIS A 579 -1.45 -3.69 13.00
CA HIS A 579 -1.11 -4.79 13.91
C HIS A 579 -2.17 -4.96 15.01
N ASP A 580 -2.62 -3.86 15.61
CA ASP A 580 -3.62 -3.89 16.68
C ASP A 580 -4.99 -4.39 16.16
N LEU A 581 -5.43 -3.89 15.00
CA LEU A 581 -6.68 -4.35 14.36
C LEU A 581 -6.62 -5.83 13.97
N MET A 582 -5.46 -6.31 13.50
CA MET A 582 -5.28 -7.66 12.96
C MET A 582 -5.16 -8.78 14.02
N GLN A 583 -5.12 -8.46 15.31
CA GLN A 583 -5.17 -9.45 16.40
C GLN A 583 -6.57 -10.05 16.61
N SER A 584 -7.62 -9.30 16.23
CA SER A 584 -9.01 -9.76 16.31
C SER A 584 -9.26 -10.94 15.37
N GLU A 585 -10.19 -11.83 15.71
CA GLU A 585 -10.62 -12.90 14.79
C GLU A 585 -11.32 -12.34 13.54
N SER A 586 -11.31 -13.07 12.42
CA SER A 586 -12.00 -12.62 11.20
C SER A 586 -13.53 -12.73 11.31
N GLU A 587 -14.26 -11.86 10.63
CA GLU A 587 -15.73 -11.91 10.66
C GLU A 587 -16.30 -13.23 10.12
N ARG A 588 -15.63 -13.85 9.13
CA ARG A 588 -16.04 -15.15 8.60
C ARG A 588 -15.89 -16.29 9.61
N ILE A 589 -14.78 -16.35 10.36
CA ILE A 589 -14.61 -17.40 11.37
C ILE A 589 -15.54 -17.15 12.57
N LYS A 590 -15.75 -15.88 12.96
CA LYS A 590 -16.71 -15.52 14.01
C LYS A 590 -18.13 -15.95 13.66
N MET A 591 -18.56 -15.75 12.41
CA MET A 591 -19.87 -16.19 11.93
C MET A 591 -20.04 -17.71 12.09
N VAL A 592 -19.05 -18.50 11.68
CA VAL A 592 -19.07 -19.97 11.85
C VAL A 592 -19.05 -20.35 13.33
N ALA A 593 -18.19 -19.72 14.14
CA ALA A 593 -18.09 -19.98 15.56
C ALA A 593 -19.38 -19.66 16.32
N ASN A 594 -20.02 -18.52 16.04
CA ASN A 594 -21.32 -18.15 16.63
C ASN A 594 -22.42 -19.16 16.26
N LYS A 595 -22.44 -19.63 15.00
CA LYS A 595 -23.38 -20.68 14.58
C LYS A 595 -23.19 -21.97 15.39
N ILE A 596 -21.93 -22.35 15.65
CA ILE A 596 -21.60 -23.52 16.47
C ILE A 596 -21.99 -23.30 17.94
N ILE A 597 -21.63 -22.15 18.51
CA ILE A 597 -21.94 -21.79 19.90
C ILE A 597 -23.45 -21.85 20.15
N ASN A 598 -24.24 -21.21 19.29
CA ASN A 598 -25.69 -21.21 19.41
C ASN A 598 -26.27 -22.63 19.29
N SER A 599 -25.81 -23.39 18.29
CA SER A 599 -26.28 -24.78 18.12
C SER A 599 -25.85 -25.70 19.28
N MET A 600 -24.69 -25.44 19.89
CA MET A 600 -24.19 -26.16 21.06
C MET A 600 -25.02 -25.82 22.31
N ASN A 601 -25.34 -24.54 22.51
CA ASN A 601 -26.24 -24.08 23.56
C ASN A 601 -27.61 -24.77 23.46
N ASP A 602 -28.20 -24.77 22.27
CA ASP A 602 -29.50 -25.40 22.01
C ASP A 602 -29.45 -26.92 22.24
N ALA A 603 -28.36 -27.58 21.83
CA ALA A 603 -28.18 -29.00 22.01
C ALA A 603 -28.02 -29.38 23.49
N PHE A 604 -27.17 -28.66 24.24
CA PHE A 604 -26.91 -28.97 25.65
C PHE A 604 -28.13 -28.65 26.53
N ASN A 605 -28.81 -27.53 26.27
CA ASN A 605 -30.03 -27.16 27.01
C ASN A 605 -31.20 -28.11 26.73
N SER A 606 -31.20 -28.78 25.57
CA SER A 606 -32.23 -29.77 25.23
C SER A 606 -32.00 -31.16 25.84
N PHE A 607 -30.96 -31.36 26.65
CA PHE A 607 -30.66 -32.65 27.28
C PHE A 607 -31.87 -33.19 28.08
N GLY A 608 -32.38 -34.35 27.67
CA GLY A 608 -33.56 -35.00 28.27
C GLY A 608 -34.92 -34.49 27.78
N SER A 609 -34.95 -33.51 26.88
CA SER A 609 -36.18 -33.07 26.20
C SER A 609 -36.42 -33.84 24.89
N ASP A 610 -37.65 -33.77 24.38
CA ASP A 610 -38.01 -34.37 23.08
C ASP A 610 -37.23 -33.74 21.90
N ASN A 611 -36.80 -32.49 22.05
CA ASN A 611 -36.05 -31.74 21.04
C ASN A 611 -34.55 -32.12 20.97
N TYR A 612 -34.05 -32.92 21.90
CA TYR A 612 -32.63 -33.32 21.98
C TYR A 612 -32.06 -33.82 20.64
N ARG A 613 -32.78 -34.73 19.97
CA ARG A 613 -32.29 -35.34 18.72
C ARG A 613 -32.19 -34.32 17.58
N VAL A 614 -33.12 -33.37 17.53
CA VAL A 614 -33.17 -32.33 16.48
C VAL A 614 -32.03 -31.33 16.72
N ASN A 615 -31.87 -30.86 17.95
CA ASN A 615 -30.85 -29.88 18.30
C ASN A 615 -29.43 -30.49 18.18
N LEU A 616 -29.24 -31.75 18.56
CA LEU A 616 -27.97 -32.45 18.35
C LEU A 616 -27.61 -32.57 16.87
N LYS A 617 -28.59 -32.85 15.99
CA LYS A 617 -28.39 -32.88 14.55
C LYS A 617 -28.03 -31.51 13.98
N ASN A 618 -28.66 -30.45 14.49
CA ASN A 618 -28.34 -29.07 14.10
C ASN A 618 -26.92 -28.68 14.55
N TYR A 619 -26.51 -29.07 15.75
CA TYR A 619 -25.14 -28.93 16.24
C TYR A 619 -24.12 -29.65 15.35
N TYR A 620 -24.37 -30.90 14.94
CA TYR A 620 -23.48 -31.58 14.01
C TYR A 620 -23.40 -30.91 12.64
N ARG A 621 -24.49 -30.29 12.17
CA ARG A 621 -24.50 -29.56 10.91
C ARG A 621 -23.80 -28.20 11.00
N SER A 622 -23.65 -27.60 12.18
CA SER A 622 -23.18 -26.23 12.31
C SER A 622 -21.70 -26.05 11.93
N TYR A 623 -20.87 -27.07 12.15
CA TYR A 623 -19.44 -27.06 11.81
C TYR A 623 -19.10 -27.83 10.53
N MET A 624 -20.08 -28.41 9.84
CA MET A 624 -19.85 -29.11 8.56
C MET A 624 -19.79 -28.12 7.39
N PRO A 625 -18.98 -28.39 6.35
CA PRO A 625 -18.91 -27.52 5.19
C PRO A 625 -20.22 -27.58 4.40
N GLU A 626 -20.57 -26.48 3.72
CA GLU A 626 -21.74 -26.46 2.84
C GLU A 626 -21.59 -27.47 1.70
N ARG A 627 -22.67 -28.18 1.37
CA ARG A 627 -22.66 -29.21 0.32
C ARG A 627 -22.45 -28.58 -1.06
N LYS A 628 -21.20 -28.29 -1.42
CA LYS A 628 -20.79 -28.09 -2.81
C LYS A 628 -20.65 -29.47 -3.46
N ASN A 629 -21.06 -29.60 -4.72
CA ASN A 629 -21.20 -30.85 -5.49
C ASN A 629 -19.95 -31.76 -5.61
N ASN A 630 -18.85 -31.46 -4.91
CA ASN A 630 -17.54 -32.08 -5.10
C ASN A 630 -17.07 -32.99 -3.94
N ILE A 631 -17.81 -33.11 -2.82
CA ILE A 631 -17.47 -34.05 -1.73
C ILE A 631 -18.48 -35.19 -1.71
N SER A 632 -18.20 -36.25 -2.47
CA SER A 632 -19.00 -37.49 -2.45
C SER A 632 -18.58 -38.48 -1.35
N ASP A 633 -17.49 -38.23 -0.64
CA ASP A 633 -16.89 -39.24 0.25
C ASP A 633 -17.36 -39.09 1.70
N ILE A 634 -18.19 -40.04 2.16
CA ILE A 634 -18.64 -40.20 3.55
C ILE A 634 -17.45 -40.26 4.53
N LYS A 635 -16.29 -40.78 4.08
CA LYS A 635 -15.05 -40.84 4.87
C LYS A 635 -14.53 -39.44 5.25
N SER A 636 -14.70 -38.43 4.39
CA SER A 636 -14.24 -37.06 4.65
C SER A 636 -15.08 -36.35 5.72
N TYR A 637 -16.40 -36.55 5.71
CA TYR A 637 -17.28 -35.98 6.74
C TYR A 637 -17.05 -36.59 8.12
N LYS A 638 -16.81 -37.91 8.18
CA LYS A 638 -16.44 -38.59 9.43
C LYS A 638 -15.12 -38.03 9.98
N ALA A 639 -14.11 -37.88 9.13
CA ALA A 639 -12.84 -37.27 9.54
C ALA A 639 -13.03 -35.85 10.10
N ILE A 640 -13.85 -35.00 9.49
CA ILE A 640 -14.12 -33.64 10.01
C ILE A 640 -14.74 -33.71 11.41
N HIS A 641 -15.76 -34.57 11.60
CA HIS A 641 -16.39 -34.77 12.89
C HIS A 641 -15.39 -35.23 13.97
N ASP A 642 -14.58 -36.24 13.64
CA ASP A 642 -13.64 -36.84 14.59
C ASP A 642 -12.57 -35.81 15.04
N HIS A 643 -12.06 -35.00 14.11
CA HIS A 643 -11.11 -33.94 14.43
C HIS A 643 -11.73 -32.84 15.29
N PHE A 644 -12.94 -32.40 14.97
CA PHE A 644 -13.64 -31.38 15.77
C PHE A 644 -13.93 -31.88 17.18
N ALA A 645 -14.45 -33.11 17.30
CA ALA A 645 -14.77 -33.73 18.58
C ALA A 645 -13.53 -33.90 19.46
N LYS A 646 -12.40 -34.35 18.88
CA LYS A 646 -11.13 -34.47 19.59
C LYS A 646 -10.70 -33.14 20.22
N GLU A 647 -10.65 -32.07 19.43
CA GLU A 647 -10.24 -30.75 19.92
C GLU A 647 -11.20 -30.18 20.98
N LEU A 648 -12.51 -30.41 20.82
CA LEU A 648 -13.51 -30.01 21.82
C LEU A 648 -13.28 -30.74 23.16
N ILE A 649 -13.01 -32.04 23.13
CA ILE A 649 -12.80 -32.86 24.33
C ILE A 649 -11.51 -32.45 25.04
N GLU A 650 -10.41 -32.26 24.30
CA GLU A 650 -9.13 -31.81 24.87
C GLU A 650 -9.31 -30.47 25.61
N LEU A 651 -9.97 -29.50 24.99
CA LEU A 651 -10.22 -28.20 25.61
C LEU A 651 -11.23 -28.26 26.76
N ALA A 652 -12.25 -29.11 26.69
CA ALA A 652 -13.19 -29.29 27.79
C ALA A 652 -12.52 -29.91 29.03
N ILE A 653 -11.53 -30.77 28.83
CA ILE A 653 -10.74 -31.36 29.93
C ILE A 653 -9.75 -30.35 30.51
N GLU A 654 -9.13 -29.51 29.68
CA GLU A 654 -8.21 -28.47 30.12
C GLU A 654 -8.90 -27.36 30.92
N ASN A 655 -10.11 -26.96 30.52
CA ASN A 655 -10.78 -25.77 31.05
C ASN A 655 -11.86 -26.05 32.10
N CYS A 656 -12.26 -27.30 32.32
CA CYS A 656 -13.32 -27.64 33.26
C CYS A 656 -12.86 -28.68 34.31
N SER A 657 -13.41 -28.60 35.53
CA SER A 657 -13.19 -29.56 36.61
C SER A 657 -14.35 -30.56 36.76
N GLY A 658 -14.05 -31.80 37.17
CA GLY A 658 -15.03 -32.86 37.43
C GLY A 658 -15.09 -33.95 36.35
N ASN A 659 -16.10 -34.84 36.42
CA ASN A 659 -16.27 -35.99 35.51
C ASN A 659 -16.88 -35.58 34.15
N ILE A 660 -16.33 -34.55 33.52
CA ILE A 660 -16.76 -33.98 32.23
C ILE A 660 -16.77 -35.02 31.11
N LEU A 661 -15.77 -35.90 31.08
CA LEU A 661 -15.68 -36.96 30.08
C LEU A 661 -16.90 -37.90 30.14
N GLU A 662 -17.38 -38.21 31.35
CA GLU A 662 -18.56 -39.07 31.51
C GLU A 662 -19.83 -38.33 31.10
N ALA A 663 -19.96 -37.05 31.42
CA ALA A 663 -21.06 -36.21 30.96
C ALA A 663 -21.13 -36.14 29.42
N LEU A 664 -19.99 -35.98 28.73
CA LEU A 664 -19.92 -35.98 27.26
C LEU A 664 -20.24 -37.35 26.65
N LYS A 665 -19.76 -38.46 27.26
CA LYS A 665 -20.14 -39.83 26.83
C LYS A 665 -21.64 -40.07 26.92
N ILE A 666 -22.26 -39.61 28.01
CA ILE A 666 -23.69 -39.70 28.22
C ILE A 666 -24.39 -38.84 27.19
N PHE A 667 -24.05 -37.55 27.09
CA PHE A 667 -24.68 -36.60 26.17
C PHE A 667 -24.62 -37.03 24.71
N PHE A 668 -23.49 -37.56 24.22
CA PHE A 668 -23.38 -38.04 22.83
C PHE A 668 -23.80 -39.50 22.64
N LEU A 669 -24.23 -40.19 23.71
CA LEU A 669 -24.48 -41.62 23.73
C LEU A 669 -23.32 -42.44 23.15
N ASN A 670 -22.09 -41.98 23.38
CA ASN A 670 -20.88 -42.56 22.80
C ASN A 670 -19.89 -42.99 23.90
N PRO A 671 -19.80 -44.28 24.21
CA PRO A 671 -18.86 -44.78 25.24
C PRO A 671 -17.39 -44.76 24.80
N GLU A 672 -17.08 -44.51 23.53
CA GLU A 672 -15.72 -44.57 22.97
C GLU A 672 -14.92 -43.27 23.18
N ILE A 673 -15.53 -42.22 23.74
CA ILE A 673 -14.87 -40.95 24.07
C ILE A 673 -13.81 -41.19 25.17
N LYS A 674 -12.52 -40.93 24.88
CA LYS A 674 -11.36 -41.16 25.77
C LYS A 674 -10.44 -39.93 25.85
N LYS A 675 -9.59 -39.88 26.89
CA LYS A 675 -8.71 -38.74 27.25
C LYS A 675 -7.51 -38.55 26.29
N ASN A 676 -6.94 -39.64 25.76
CA ASN A 676 -5.82 -39.58 24.81
C ASN A 676 -6.25 -40.25 23.51
N SER A 677 -6.42 -39.49 22.44
CA SER A 677 -6.79 -40.02 21.14
C SER A 677 -5.63 -39.90 20.15
N GLU A 678 -4.64 -40.75 20.31
CA GLU A 678 -3.80 -41.16 19.18
C GLU A 678 -4.51 -42.18 18.27
N SER A 679 -5.74 -42.58 18.59
CA SER A 679 -6.54 -43.43 17.71
C SER A 679 -8.03 -43.24 17.99
N PHE A 680 -8.67 -42.28 17.32
CA PHE A 680 -10.12 -42.38 17.11
C PHE A 680 -10.42 -43.38 16.00
N PHE A 681 -9.70 -43.38 14.88
CA PHE A 681 -9.77 -44.44 13.86
C PHE A 681 -8.49 -44.40 13.00
N ASN A 682 -7.40 -45.07 13.42
CA ASN A 682 -6.61 -45.74 12.41
C ASN A 682 -7.49 -46.89 11.95
N ASP A 683 -8.05 -46.79 10.73
CA ASP A 683 -8.15 -48.02 9.94
C ASP A 683 -6.74 -48.61 10.00
N ASN A 684 -6.61 -49.81 10.56
CA ASN A 684 -5.34 -50.54 10.62
C ASN A 684 -4.50 -50.25 9.37
N PRO A 685 -3.28 -49.70 9.47
CA PRO A 685 -2.33 -49.72 8.37
C PRO A 685 -1.73 -51.14 8.21
N MET A 686 -2.59 -52.17 8.21
CA MET A 686 -2.22 -53.55 7.86
C MET A 686 -2.87 -54.03 6.55
N ASN A 687 -3.49 -53.15 5.78
CA ASN A 687 -3.91 -53.47 4.40
C ASN A 687 -3.00 -52.86 3.31
N SER A 688 -1.78 -52.44 3.67
CA SER A 688 -0.72 -52.13 2.72
C SER A 688 0.60 -52.80 3.13
N ALA A 689 0.59 -54.11 3.32
CA ALA A 689 1.81 -54.86 3.06
C ALA A 689 2.08 -54.80 1.54
N PRO A 690 3.32 -54.53 1.09
CA PRO A 690 3.67 -54.74 -0.31
C PRO A 690 3.38 -56.20 -0.62
N LYS A 691 2.62 -56.50 -1.68
CA LYS A 691 2.61 -57.87 -2.23
C LYS A 691 4.08 -58.20 -2.54
N PRO A 692 4.69 -59.22 -1.90
CA PRO A 692 5.98 -59.68 -2.35
C PRO A 692 5.80 -60.16 -3.78
N SER A 693 6.64 -59.66 -4.67
CA SER A 693 6.76 -60.18 -6.03
C SER A 693 6.97 -61.69 -5.93
N MET A 694 6.08 -62.41 -6.59
CA MET A 694 6.03 -63.87 -6.59
C MET A 694 7.20 -64.41 -7.40
N GLU A 695 8.36 -64.52 -6.79
CA GLU A 695 9.48 -65.30 -7.29
C GLU A 695 10.40 -65.68 -6.11
N ASN A 696 10.38 -66.97 -5.80
CA ASN A 696 11.23 -67.71 -4.88
C ASN A 696 10.94 -67.55 -3.37
N ILE A 697 10.26 -68.56 -2.79
CA ILE A 697 10.80 -69.50 -1.79
C ILE A 697 9.68 -70.51 -1.48
N GLY A 698 9.98 -71.80 -1.67
CA GLY A 698 9.10 -72.90 -1.31
C GLY A 698 9.04 -73.14 0.20
N GLU A 699 7.93 -73.75 0.62
CA GLU A 699 7.76 -74.51 1.86
C GLU A 699 7.82 -73.74 3.21
N GLN A 700 7.12 -72.62 3.38
CA GLN A 700 6.74 -72.09 4.72
C GLN A 700 5.37 -71.37 4.81
N PHE A 701 4.41 -71.64 3.91
CA PHE A 701 3.17 -70.82 3.81
C PHE A 701 1.93 -71.33 4.60
N GLY A 702 2.02 -72.43 5.35
CA GLY A 702 0.86 -72.99 6.08
C GLY A 702 0.55 -72.34 7.44
N GLU A 703 1.56 -71.89 8.18
CA GLU A 703 1.36 -71.45 9.58
C GLU A 703 1.07 -69.94 9.72
N GLU A 704 1.55 -69.10 8.80
CA GLU A 704 1.33 -67.64 8.87
C GLU A 704 -0.08 -67.24 8.40
N GLU A 705 -0.65 -67.90 7.39
CA GLU A 705 -2.04 -67.68 6.97
C GLU A 705 -3.04 -68.15 8.04
N ASP A 706 -2.77 -69.28 8.70
CA ASP A 706 -3.59 -69.82 9.79
C ASP A 706 -3.56 -68.93 11.04
N LYS A 707 -2.40 -68.33 11.33
CA LYS A 707 -2.22 -67.34 12.40
C LYS A 707 -2.97 -66.04 12.09
N TYR A 708 -2.89 -65.54 10.86
CA TYR A 708 -3.63 -64.37 10.41
C TYR A 708 -5.15 -64.60 10.44
N GLN A 709 -5.61 -65.77 10.01
CA GLN A 709 -7.03 -66.13 10.06
C GLN A 709 -7.54 -66.28 11.50
N ARG A 710 -6.76 -66.89 12.41
CA ARG A 710 -7.09 -66.94 13.85
C ARG A 710 -7.10 -65.54 14.47
N GLU A 711 -6.15 -64.69 14.10
CA GLU A 711 -6.09 -63.30 14.59
C GLU A 711 -7.31 -62.50 14.10
N GLN A 712 -7.72 -62.66 12.83
CA GLN A 712 -8.96 -62.09 12.29
C GLN A 712 -10.21 -62.65 12.97
N MET A 713 -10.26 -63.95 13.27
CA MET A 713 -11.35 -64.54 14.04
C MET A 713 -11.42 -64.00 15.46
N LEU A 714 -10.29 -63.82 16.14
CA LEU A 714 -10.21 -63.22 17.48
C LEU A 714 -10.63 -61.75 17.46
N ILE A 715 -10.24 -60.99 16.43
CA ILE A 715 -10.68 -59.60 16.21
C ILE A 715 -12.20 -59.54 15.97
N ASN A 716 -12.75 -60.46 15.16
CA ASN A 716 -14.18 -60.55 14.90
C ASN A 716 -14.97 -60.96 16.15
N ALA A 717 -14.46 -61.90 16.95
CA ALA A 717 -15.08 -62.26 18.23
C ALA A 717 -15.03 -61.09 19.23
N ALA A 718 -13.89 -60.39 19.32
CA ALA A 718 -13.73 -59.22 20.18
C ALA A 718 -14.68 -58.08 19.79
N THR A 719 -14.86 -57.79 18.50
CA THR A 719 -15.79 -56.75 18.03
C THR A 719 -17.24 -57.10 18.35
N VAL A 720 -17.66 -58.36 18.23
CA VAL A 720 -19.00 -58.82 18.63
C VAL A 720 -19.21 -58.63 20.13
N ILE A 721 -18.27 -59.08 20.97
CA ILE A 721 -18.34 -58.90 22.43
C ILE A 721 -18.37 -57.42 22.80
N GLN A 722 -17.50 -56.60 22.21
CA GLN A 722 -17.47 -55.15 22.44
C GLN A 722 -18.78 -54.47 22.03
N SER A 723 -19.41 -54.91 20.94
CA SER A 723 -20.71 -54.38 20.49
C SER A 723 -21.84 -54.66 21.48
N PHE A 724 -21.85 -55.83 22.13
CA PHE A 724 -22.81 -56.19 23.18
C PHE A 724 -22.66 -55.29 24.41
N TRP A 725 -21.43 -55.11 24.91
CA TRP A 725 -21.16 -54.22 26.03
C TRP A 725 -21.43 -52.76 25.69
N ARG A 726 -21.12 -52.33 24.46
CA ARG A 726 -21.47 -51.00 23.93
C ARG A 726 -22.98 -50.79 23.95
N MET A 727 -23.77 -51.76 23.51
CA MET A 727 -25.23 -51.71 23.57
C MET A 727 -25.74 -51.54 25.01
N ILE A 728 -25.24 -52.33 25.97
CA ILE A 728 -25.63 -52.22 27.39
C ILE A 728 -25.33 -50.82 27.92
N ARG A 729 -24.15 -50.30 27.62
CA ARG A 729 -23.69 -48.98 28.07
C ARG A 729 -24.51 -47.84 27.45
N ILE A 730 -24.86 -47.93 26.17
CA ILE A 730 -25.75 -46.96 25.52
C ILE A 730 -27.16 -47.02 26.12
N LYS A 731 -27.69 -48.21 26.41
CA LYS A 731 -29.00 -48.34 27.11
C LYS A 731 -28.96 -47.69 28.49
N LEU A 732 -27.85 -47.80 29.21
CA LEU A 732 -27.64 -47.11 30.48
C LEU A 732 -27.62 -45.58 30.30
N TYR A 733 -26.84 -45.05 29.36
CA TYR A 733 -26.77 -43.61 29.08
C TYR A 733 -28.12 -43.02 28.66
N LYS A 734 -28.94 -43.76 27.91
CA LYS A 734 -30.31 -43.37 27.58
C LYS A 734 -31.20 -43.19 28.81
N LYS A 735 -31.03 -44.01 29.86
CA LYS A 735 -31.78 -43.83 31.13
C LYS A 735 -31.45 -42.52 31.83
N PHE A 736 -30.21 -42.02 31.69
CA PHE A 736 -29.79 -40.76 32.30
C PHE A 736 -30.35 -39.52 31.60
N HIS A 737 -30.92 -39.67 30.39
CA HIS A 737 -31.65 -38.60 29.73
C HIS A 737 -33.05 -38.39 30.31
N ASP A 738 -33.59 -39.34 31.07
CA ASP A 738 -34.87 -39.15 31.76
C ASP A 738 -34.72 -38.08 32.86
N VAL A 739 -35.53 -37.03 32.79
CA VAL A 739 -35.53 -35.90 33.74
C VAL A 739 -35.79 -36.37 35.18
N ASN A 740 -36.50 -37.48 35.35
CA ASN A 740 -36.80 -38.07 36.67
C ASN A 740 -35.65 -38.90 37.24
N HIS A 741 -34.57 -39.14 36.48
CA HIS A 741 -33.44 -39.93 36.94
C HIS A 741 -32.56 -39.15 37.93
N LYS A 742 -32.13 -39.79 39.03
CA LYS A 742 -31.35 -39.15 40.11
C LYS A 742 -30.08 -38.44 39.65
N GLN A 743 -29.41 -38.97 38.62
CA GLN A 743 -28.16 -38.41 38.08
C GLN A 743 -28.36 -37.33 37.01
N HIS A 744 -29.59 -37.13 36.50
CA HIS A 744 -29.86 -36.21 35.38
C HIS A 744 -29.42 -34.78 35.67
N LYS A 745 -29.85 -34.23 36.82
CA LYS A 745 -29.49 -32.85 37.25
C LYS A 745 -27.98 -32.64 37.38
N SER A 746 -27.26 -33.65 37.90
CA SER A 746 -25.80 -33.57 38.04
C SER A 746 -25.10 -33.54 36.68
N ILE A 747 -25.57 -34.32 35.71
CA ILE A 747 -25.03 -34.33 34.33
C ILE A 747 -25.34 -33.00 33.64
N GLN A 748 -26.56 -32.48 33.80
CA GLN A 748 -26.96 -31.19 33.25
C GLN A 748 -26.10 -30.03 33.78
N GLN A 749 -25.78 -30.02 35.07
CA GLN A 749 -24.86 -29.03 35.66
C GLN A 749 -23.44 -29.14 35.08
N LEU A 750 -22.94 -30.37 34.85
CA LEU A 750 -21.65 -30.57 34.20
C LEU A 750 -21.65 -30.09 32.74
N LEU A 751 -22.73 -30.34 31.97
CA LEU A 751 -22.88 -29.84 30.61
C LEU A 751 -22.95 -28.30 30.57
N HIS A 752 -23.64 -27.68 31.53
CA HIS A 752 -23.67 -26.23 31.67
C HIS A 752 -22.28 -25.65 32.01
N ASN A 753 -21.50 -26.34 32.86
CA ASN A 753 -20.12 -25.96 33.16
C ASN A 753 -19.24 -26.00 31.90
N ILE A 754 -19.39 -27.03 31.06
CA ILE A 754 -18.69 -27.11 29.76
C ILE A 754 -19.11 -25.93 28.87
N LEU A 755 -20.41 -25.62 28.82
CA LEU A 755 -20.95 -24.52 28.04
C LEU A 755 -20.32 -23.18 28.44
N LEU A 756 -20.26 -22.87 29.73
CA LEU A 756 -19.72 -21.61 30.24
C LEU A 756 -18.23 -21.41 29.88
N ASN A 757 -17.44 -22.48 29.86
CA ASN A 757 -16.00 -22.39 29.63
C ASN A 757 -15.58 -22.60 28.17
N VAL A 758 -16.34 -23.40 27.41
CA VAL A 758 -15.99 -23.79 26.03
C VAL A 758 -16.75 -23.00 24.97
N ALA A 759 -17.97 -22.53 25.27
CA ALA A 759 -18.78 -21.72 24.35
C ALA A 759 -18.31 -20.24 24.28
N ASN A 760 -16.99 -20.03 24.35
CA ASN A 760 -16.33 -18.76 24.15
C ASN A 760 -15.90 -18.64 22.67
N LEU A 761 -16.19 -17.48 22.07
CA LEU A 761 -15.88 -17.19 20.66
C LEU A 761 -14.42 -17.51 20.29
N ASN A 762 -13.45 -17.08 21.10
CA ASN A 762 -12.02 -17.28 20.81
C ASN A 762 -11.63 -18.77 20.88
N VAL A 763 -12.22 -19.51 21.82
CA VAL A 763 -11.97 -20.95 22.00
C VAL A 763 -12.50 -21.73 20.80
N VAL A 764 -13.75 -21.46 20.39
CA VAL A 764 -14.37 -22.13 19.24
C VAL A 764 -13.67 -21.75 17.93
N CYS A 765 -13.27 -20.48 17.75
CA CYS A 765 -12.43 -20.08 16.61
C CYS A 765 -11.12 -20.88 16.56
N ASN A 766 -10.48 -21.11 17.70
CA ASN A 766 -9.25 -21.91 17.76
C ASN A 766 -9.49 -23.39 17.39
N ILE A 767 -10.60 -23.99 17.87
CA ILE A 767 -11.00 -25.36 17.49
C ILE A 767 -11.17 -25.47 15.97
N ILE A 768 -11.92 -24.55 15.37
CA ILE A 768 -12.17 -24.53 13.92
C ILE A 768 -10.84 -24.43 13.16
N ARG A 769 -9.95 -23.52 13.58
CA ARG A 769 -8.64 -23.32 12.96
C ARG A 769 -7.77 -24.57 13.03
N LYS A 770 -7.66 -25.19 14.21
CA LYS A 770 -6.90 -26.43 14.39
C LYS A 770 -7.47 -27.58 13.56
N MET A 771 -8.80 -27.72 13.53
CA MET A 771 -9.48 -28.73 12.70
C MET A 771 -9.14 -28.56 11.22
N ILE A 772 -9.27 -27.33 10.69
CA ILE A 772 -9.03 -27.05 9.26
C ILE A 772 -7.54 -27.24 8.91
N ASN A 773 -6.62 -26.80 9.76
CA ASN A 773 -5.17 -26.89 9.49
C ASN A 773 -4.62 -28.33 9.53
N LYS A 774 -5.36 -29.31 10.05
CA LYS A 774 -4.91 -30.72 10.08
C LYS A 774 -4.89 -31.39 8.70
N ASN A 775 -5.66 -30.88 7.74
CA ASN A 775 -5.72 -31.46 6.40
C ASN A 775 -5.88 -30.36 5.35
N GLU A 776 -4.90 -30.26 4.44
CA GLU A 776 -4.89 -29.24 3.39
C GLU A 776 -6.15 -29.24 2.52
N LYS A 777 -6.81 -30.40 2.35
CA LYS A 777 -8.07 -30.50 1.60
C LYS A 777 -9.23 -29.75 2.26
N LEU A 778 -9.17 -29.52 3.57
CA LEU A 778 -10.21 -28.78 4.30
C LEU A 778 -10.10 -27.27 4.09
N LEU A 779 -8.92 -26.75 3.73
CA LEU A 779 -8.74 -25.32 3.46
C LEU A 779 -9.69 -24.86 2.35
N ASP A 780 -9.76 -25.59 1.23
CA ASP A 780 -10.63 -25.23 0.10
C ASP A 780 -12.15 -25.31 0.43
N LEU A 781 -12.53 -26.01 1.50
CA LEU A 781 -13.94 -26.24 1.86
C LEU A 781 -14.52 -25.16 2.77
N TYR A 782 -13.66 -24.49 3.55
CA TYR A 782 -14.07 -23.49 4.53
C TYR A 782 -13.54 -22.13 4.11
N PRO A 783 -14.37 -21.24 3.52
CA PRO A 783 -13.91 -19.94 3.03
C PRO A 783 -13.14 -19.10 4.08
N CYS A 784 -13.44 -19.27 5.37
CA CYS A 784 -12.74 -18.56 6.45
C CYS A 784 -11.24 -18.91 6.55
N SER A 785 -10.77 -20.00 5.94
CA SER A 785 -9.34 -20.37 5.94
C SER A 785 -8.46 -19.35 5.22
N ASP A 786 -8.98 -18.67 4.20
CA ASP A 786 -8.24 -17.65 3.44
C ASP A 786 -7.89 -16.43 4.32
N ASP A 787 -8.55 -16.28 5.48
CA ASP A 787 -8.29 -15.21 6.44
C ASP A 787 -7.20 -15.59 7.44
N PHE A 788 -6.87 -16.88 7.62
CA PHE A 788 -6.02 -17.32 8.74
C PHE A 788 -4.65 -16.64 8.72
N GLN A 789 -4.02 -16.52 7.55
CA GLN A 789 -2.72 -15.84 7.39
C GLN A 789 -2.77 -14.33 7.68
N LYS A 790 -3.98 -13.76 7.83
CA LYS A 790 -4.25 -12.34 8.09
C LYS A 790 -4.75 -12.11 9.52
N VAL A 791 -4.83 -13.15 10.35
CA VAL A 791 -5.11 -13.05 11.78
C VAL A 791 -3.80 -13.21 12.52
N LEU A 792 -3.40 -12.18 13.25
CA LEU A 792 -2.09 -12.09 13.86
C LEU A 792 -2.14 -12.47 15.34
N GLU A 793 -1.06 -13.06 15.80
CA GLU A 793 -0.77 -13.26 17.21
C GLU A 793 0.56 -12.56 17.51
N ILE A 794 0.52 -11.54 18.37
CA ILE A 794 1.61 -10.59 18.56
C ILE A 794 2.12 -10.66 20.00
N GLN A 795 3.39 -11.01 20.16
CA GLN A 795 4.11 -10.82 21.41
C GLN A 795 4.70 -9.41 21.41
N LYS A 796 4.11 -8.55 22.24
CA LYS A 796 4.42 -7.12 22.30
C LYS A 796 5.40 -6.82 23.42
N ILE A 797 6.50 -6.17 23.07
CA ILE A 797 7.56 -5.72 23.97
C ILE A 797 7.65 -4.21 23.84
N GLU A 798 7.52 -3.48 24.94
CA GLU A 798 7.57 -2.00 24.94
C GLU A 798 8.64 -1.47 25.88
N GLY A 799 9.18 -0.31 25.55
CA GLY A 799 10.13 0.40 26.40
C GLY A 799 10.18 1.89 26.11
N ASN A 800 10.92 2.61 26.95
CA ASN A 800 11.10 4.05 26.83
C ASN A 800 12.56 4.41 27.07
N LEU A 801 13.12 5.23 26.19
CA LEU A 801 14.49 5.74 26.30
C LEU A 801 14.43 7.22 26.68
N SER A 802 15.23 7.63 27.67
CA SER A 802 15.26 9.00 28.16
C SER A 802 16.58 9.71 27.86
N SER A 803 16.53 11.04 27.70
CA SER A 803 17.71 11.91 27.58
C SER A 803 18.64 11.61 26.41
N ILE A 804 18.09 11.38 25.21
CA ILE A 804 18.87 11.12 24.00
C ILE A 804 19.45 12.43 23.47
N LEU A 805 20.79 12.49 23.30
CA LEU A 805 21.49 13.65 22.75
C LEU A 805 21.40 13.66 21.21
N PRO A 806 21.57 14.83 20.56
CA PRO A 806 21.69 14.93 19.11
C PRO A 806 22.87 14.11 18.54
N HIS A 807 22.70 13.52 17.36
CA HIS A 807 23.70 12.76 16.60
C HIS A 807 24.29 11.55 17.35
N GLN A 808 23.57 11.04 18.34
CA GLN A 808 23.97 9.93 19.17
C GLN A 808 23.51 8.60 18.57
N TRP A 809 24.34 7.56 18.69
CA TRP A 809 23.92 6.18 18.45
C TRP A 809 23.08 5.70 19.63
N VAL A 810 21.89 5.19 19.34
CA VAL A 810 20.88 4.85 20.34
C VAL A 810 20.68 3.33 20.32
N PRO A 811 21.25 2.58 21.27
CA PRO A 811 20.85 1.18 21.48
C PRO A 811 19.41 1.15 22.02
N ILE A 812 18.51 0.43 21.34
CA ILE A 812 17.07 0.45 21.63
C ILE A 812 16.67 -0.80 22.42
N VAL A 813 16.96 -1.98 21.87
CA VAL A 813 16.55 -3.26 22.45
C VAL A 813 17.59 -4.33 22.15
N ARG A 814 17.83 -5.22 23.12
CA ARG A 814 18.63 -6.44 22.96
C ARG A 814 17.95 -7.58 23.70
N LEU A 815 17.72 -8.69 23.01
CA LEU A 815 16.93 -9.79 23.56
C LEU A 815 17.38 -11.13 22.96
N THR A 816 17.46 -12.17 23.78
CA THR A 816 17.83 -13.53 23.33
C THR A 816 16.62 -14.46 23.44
N VAL A 817 16.25 -15.07 22.33
CA VAL A 817 15.04 -15.89 22.17
C VAL A 817 15.37 -17.28 21.64
N ASN A 818 14.47 -18.23 21.83
CA ASN A 818 14.53 -19.55 21.22
C ASN A 818 13.14 -20.08 20.87
N VAL A 819 13.13 -21.23 20.23
CA VAL A 819 11.92 -21.94 19.81
C VAL A 819 11.53 -22.98 20.85
N PRO A 820 10.23 -23.16 21.18
CA PRO A 820 9.77 -24.24 22.05
C PRO A 820 10.19 -25.63 21.53
N ASN A 821 10.28 -26.61 22.44
CA ASN A 821 10.64 -27.99 22.08
C ASN A 821 9.74 -28.55 20.96
N ASP A 822 10.34 -29.28 20.02
CA ASP A 822 9.67 -30.00 18.93
C ASP A 822 8.76 -29.13 18.04
N SER A 823 9.08 -27.84 17.91
CA SER A 823 8.31 -26.90 17.09
C SER A 823 9.20 -26.12 16.12
N ILE A 824 8.55 -25.55 15.08
CA ILE A 824 9.14 -24.57 14.18
C ILE A 824 8.27 -23.33 14.27
N VAL A 825 8.87 -22.18 14.54
CA VAL A 825 8.14 -20.91 14.69
C VAL A 825 8.36 -20.07 13.45
N PHE A 826 7.29 -19.75 12.73
CA PHE A 826 7.33 -18.81 11.61
C PHE A 826 6.90 -17.43 12.08
N ALA A 827 7.84 -16.48 12.15
CA ALA A 827 7.62 -15.17 12.75
C ALA A 827 8.19 -14.02 11.89
N CYS A 828 7.53 -12.86 11.99
CA CYS A 828 7.97 -11.56 11.50
C CYS A 828 8.32 -10.67 12.70
N LEU A 829 9.38 -9.87 12.59
CA LEU A 829 9.83 -8.98 13.66
C LEU A 829 9.83 -7.53 13.18
N ASP A 830 9.10 -6.68 13.90
CA ASP A 830 8.90 -5.28 13.56
C ASP A 830 9.20 -4.38 14.74
N LEU A 831 10.11 -3.41 14.55
CA LEU A 831 10.41 -2.38 15.54
C LEU A 831 9.69 -1.09 15.17
N PHE A 832 8.86 -0.60 16.10
CA PHE A 832 8.16 0.67 15.98
C PHE A 832 8.80 1.70 16.91
N ILE A 833 9.40 2.73 16.32
CA ILE A 833 10.06 3.81 17.04
C ILE A 833 10.04 5.08 16.20
N ASP A 834 9.85 6.22 16.85
CA ASP A 834 9.89 7.54 16.21
C ASP A 834 11.34 8.03 16.05
N LEU A 835 12.14 7.27 15.29
CA LEU A 835 13.47 7.66 14.86
C LEU A 835 13.56 7.67 13.34
N PRO A 836 14.24 8.68 12.75
CA PRO A 836 14.36 8.79 11.29
C PRO A 836 15.21 7.67 10.69
N VAL A 837 16.12 7.08 11.48
CA VAL A 837 16.94 5.94 11.06
C VAL A 837 17.07 4.97 12.23
N TYR A 838 16.62 3.73 12.02
CA TYR A 838 16.79 2.61 12.92
C TYR A 838 17.07 1.33 12.12
N ILE A 839 17.67 0.33 12.77
CA ILE A 839 17.94 -0.98 12.18
C ILE A 839 17.57 -2.05 13.21
N LEU A 840 16.85 -3.07 12.77
CA LEU A 840 16.60 -4.30 13.51
C LEU A 840 17.37 -5.46 12.86
N GLN A 841 18.13 -6.20 13.66
CA GLN A 841 18.92 -7.36 13.23
C GLN A 841 18.64 -8.56 14.11
N VAL A 842 18.77 -9.76 13.53
CA VAL A 842 18.67 -11.02 14.26
C VAL A 842 19.85 -11.91 13.91
N PHE A 843 20.52 -12.46 14.92
CA PHE A 843 21.68 -13.33 14.76
C PHE A 843 21.36 -14.73 15.23
N ASN A 844 21.80 -15.73 14.48
CA ASN A 844 21.88 -17.10 14.96
C ASN A 844 23.16 -17.25 15.80
N ASN A 845 23.02 -17.44 17.11
CA ASN A 845 24.14 -17.42 18.04
C ASN A 845 25.05 -18.66 17.95
N ASP A 846 24.58 -19.75 17.36
CA ASP A 846 25.39 -20.95 17.11
C ASP A 846 26.37 -20.72 15.95
N THR A 847 25.91 -20.04 14.89
CA THR A 847 26.69 -19.80 13.67
C THR A 847 27.37 -18.43 13.62
N GLY A 848 26.92 -17.48 14.45
CA GLY A 848 27.31 -16.08 14.39
C GLY A 848 26.82 -15.32 13.15
N ARG A 849 25.98 -15.93 12.30
CA ARG A 849 25.48 -15.33 11.06
C ARG A 849 24.21 -14.52 11.30
N GLU A 850 24.13 -13.36 10.65
CA GLU A 850 22.92 -12.52 10.60
C GLU A 850 21.86 -13.17 9.71
N LEU A 851 20.59 -13.10 10.12
CA LEU A 851 19.46 -13.42 9.26
C LEU A 851 19.24 -12.31 8.22
N GLN A 852 18.65 -12.67 7.08
CA GLN A 852 18.41 -11.71 6.00
C GLN A 852 17.43 -10.60 6.42
N ARG A 853 17.68 -9.38 5.94
CA ARG A 853 16.85 -8.20 6.20
C ARG A 853 16.54 -7.44 4.93
N VAL A 854 15.45 -6.66 4.94
CA VAL A 854 15.06 -5.73 3.88
C VAL A 854 14.94 -4.34 4.51
N VAL A 855 15.80 -3.42 4.09
CA VAL A 855 15.92 -2.07 4.67
C VAL A 855 16.22 -2.16 6.18
N ASN A 856 15.24 -1.88 7.03
CA ASN A 856 15.40 -1.82 8.49
C ASN A 856 14.87 -3.06 9.22
N ASN A 857 14.08 -3.92 8.56
CA ASN A 857 13.35 -5.02 9.19
C ASN A 857 13.85 -6.38 8.73
N VAL A 858 13.79 -7.37 9.62
CA VAL A 858 14.15 -8.76 9.34
C VAL A 858 13.03 -9.41 8.54
N ILE A 859 13.37 -10.20 7.52
CA ILE A 859 12.34 -10.88 6.73
C ILE A 859 11.65 -11.96 7.58
N PRO A 860 10.36 -12.27 7.33
CA PRO A 860 9.71 -13.40 7.97
C PRO A 860 10.53 -14.68 7.78
N PHE A 861 10.78 -15.40 8.87
CA PHE A 861 11.70 -16.53 8.88
C PHE A 861 11.18 -17.71 9.71
N HIS A 862 11.56 -18.92 9.31
CA HIS A 862 11.26 -20.16 10.04
C HIS A 862 12.38 -20.41 11.07
N TYR A 863 12.11 -20.06 12.32
CA TYR A 863 13.00 -20.30 13.44
C TYR A 863 12.92 -21.77 13.87
N GLN A 864 14.08 -22.38 14.06
CA GLN A 864 14.24 -23.72 14.60
C GLN A 864 14.99 -23.64 15.92
N ARG A 865 14.82 -24.62 16.80
CA ARG A 865 15.54 -24.62 18.08
C ARG A 865 17.07 -24.65 17.88
N LYS A 866 17.78 -23.81 18.64
CA LYS A 866 19.25 -23.65 18.62
C LYS A 866 19.84 -23.80 20.01
N ILE A 867 21.13 -24.16 20.10
CA ILE A 867 21.81 -24.41 21.38
C ILE A 867 21.98 -23.09 22.15
N LYS A 868 22.40 -22.02 21.45
CA LYS A 868 22.61 -20.68 22.00
C LYS A 868 21.49 -19.68 21.63
N GLY A 869 20.42 -20.18 21.00
CA GLY A 869 19.27 -19.37 20.58
C GLY A 869 19.58 -18.34 19.50
N TYR A 870 18.73 -17.31 19.43
CA TYR A 870 18.84 -16.18 18.52
C TYR A 870 18.87 -14.87 19.30
N SER A 871 19.69 -13.91 18.87
CA SER A 871 19.74 -12.57 19.47
C SER A 871 19.15 -11.52 18.55
N ILE A 872 18.11 -10.83 19.05
CA ILE A 872 17.41 -9.73 18.40
C ILE A 872 18.00 -8.41 18.92
N ILE A 873 18.38 -7.51 18.02
CA ILE A 873 19.05 -6.26 18.35
C ILE A 873 18.44 -5.12 17.53
N GLY A 874 17.97 -4.08 18.21
CA GLY A 874 17.50 -2.84 17.60
C GLY A 874 18.37 -1.66 18.03
N TYR A 875 18.81 -0.84 17.07
CA TYR A 875 19.50 0.42 17.35
C TYR A 875 19.17 1.48 16.29
N GLY A 876 19.37 2.75 16.62
CA GLY A 876 19.10 3.85 15.70
C GLY A 876 20.01 5.06 15.91
N TRP A 877 19.69 6.15 15.22
CA TRP A 877 20.44 7.40 15.31
C TRP A 877 19.50 8.58 15.54
N SER A 878 19.83 9.41 16.51
CA SER A 878 19.21 10.72 16.66
C SER A 878 19.82 11.71 15.66
N GLN A 879 19.03 12.67 15.19
CA GLN A 879 19.51 13.74 14.31
C GLN A 879 19.91 14.98 15.12
N SER A 880 19.17 16.07 15.03
CA SER A 880 19.62 17.39 15.51
C SER A 880 19.00 17.85 16.83
N LYS A 881 17.82 17.34 17.20
CA LYS A 881 17.12 17.73 18.43
C LYS A 881 17.36 16.72 19.56
N ARG A 882 17.46 17.23 20.79
CA ARG A 882 17.44 16.40 22.00
C ARG A 882 16.04 15.82 22.17
N VAL A 883 15.95 14.52 22.47
CA VAL A 883 14.68 13.83 22.72
C VAL A 883 14.61 13.49 24.21
N GLU A 884 13.60 14.02 24.90
CA GLU A 884 13.44 13.83 26.35
C GLU A 884 12.98 12.41 26.70
N GLN A 885 11.97 11.91 25.98
CA GLN A 885 11.49 10.54 26.03
C GLN A 885 11.20 10.03 24.62
N LEU A 886 11.60 8.79 24.35
CA LEU A 886 11.39 8.09 23.09
C LEU A 886 10.80 6.71 23.38
N LYS A 887 9.50 6.56 23.13
CA LYS A 887 8.80 5.29 23.25
C LYS A 887 9.12 4.39 22.06
N TRP A 888 9.30 3.10 22.32
CA TRP A 888 9.49 2.10 21.30
C TRP A 888 8.69 0.84 21.61
N SER A 889 8.29 0.11 20.57
CA SER A 889 7.63 -1.19 20.71
C SER A 889 8.16 -2.18 19.67
N LEU A 890 8.67 -3.32 20.13
CA LEU A 890 9.07 -4.46 19.30
C LEU A 890 7.93 -5.47 19.26
N HIS A 891 7.45 -5.79 18.08
CA HIS A 891 6.39 -6.78 17.85
C HIS A 891 7.00 -8.04 17.23
N VAL A 892 6.90 -9.17 17.93
CA VAL A 892 7.15 -10.50 17.35
C VAL A 892 5.80 -11.05 16.91
N THR A 893 5.60 -11.15 15.61
CA THR A 893 4.31 -11.41 14.98
C THR A 893 4.28 -12.80 14.36
N THR A 894 3.30 -13.61 14.74
CA THR A 894 3.04 -14.95 14.19
C THR A 894 1.60 -15.03 13.66
N ILE A 895 1.30 -16.06 12.88
CA ILE A 895 -0.08 -16.36 12.49
C ILE A 895 -0.80 -16.93 13.71
N LYS A 896 -2.02 -16.48 13.99
CA LYS A 896 -2.75 -16.95 15.16
C LYS A 896 -2.96 -18.46 15.15
N GLY A 897 -2.67 -19.11 16.29
CA GLY A 897 -2.67 -20.56 16.44
C GLY A 897 -1.33 -21.24 16.13
N ASN A 898 -0.34 -20.51 15.59
CA ASN A 898 1.02 -21.02 15.45
C ASN A 898 1.80 -20.92 16.78
N PRO A 899 2.87 -21.73 16.96
CA PRO A 899 3.75 -21.61 18.10
C PRO A 899 4.45 -20.23 18.11
N GLN A 900 4.73 -19.72 19.30
CA GLN A 900 5.40 -18.45 19.51
C GLN A 900 6.86 -18.63 19.96
N LEU A 901 7.65 -17.54 19.96
CA LEU A 901 9.02 -17.57 20.47
C LEU A 901 9.03 -17.48 22.01
N ASN A 902 10.02 -18.14 22.59
CA ASN A 902 10.29 -18.14 24.03
C ASN A 902 11.55 -17.33 24.37
N PHE A 903 11.63 -16.82 25.60
CA PHE A 903 12.90 -16.32 26.15
C PHE A 903 13.89 -17.47 26.32
N PHE A 904 15.14 -17.26 25.90
CA PHE A 904 16.17 -18.32 25.87
C PHE A 904 16.45 -18.94 27.25
N ASN A 905 16.45 -18.17 28.34
CA ASN A 905 16.81 -18.65 29.67
C ASN A 905 15.67 -19.32 30.45
N GLN A 906 14.42 -19.26 29.96
CA GLN A 906 13.24 -19.59 30.78
C GLN A 906 12.23 -20.51 30.08
N ASP A 907 12.40 -20.80 28.78
CA ASP A 907 11.47 -21.59 27.97
C ASP A 907 10.00 -21.16 28.12
N ARG A 908 9.78 -19.86 28.33
CA ARG A 908 8.46 -19.22 28.45
C ARG A 908 8.20 -18.25 27.30
N PRO A 909 6.95 -18.10 26.85
CA PRO A 909 6.60 -17.17 25.80
C PRO A 909 6.92 -15.73 26.22
N ILE A 910 7.25 -14.91 25.22
CA ILE A 910 7.48 -13.48 25.41
C ILE A 910 6.16 -12.83 25.87
N SER A 911 6.17 -12.20 27.05
CA SER A 911 5.01 -11.51 27.63
C SER A 911 5.36 -10.09 28.06
N SER A 912 4.35 -9.21 28.09
CA SER A 912 4.50 -7.79 28.44
C SER A 912 4.86 -7.54 29.91
N SER A 913 4.73 -8.54 30.78
CA SER A 913 5.07 -8.46 32.20
C SER A 913 6.56 -8.65 32.51
N PHE A 914 7.40 -8.85 31.49
CA PHE A 914 8.82 -9.10 31.68
C PHE A 914 9.65 -7.81 31.66
N GLU A 915 10.50 -7.61 32.66
CA GLU A 915 11.46 -6.50 32.69
C GLU A 915 12.62 -6.80 31.75
N ILE A 916 12.71 -6.02 30.67
CA ILE A 916 13.79 -6.11 29.69
C ILE A 916 15.03 -5.45 30.32
N PRO A 917 16.23 -6.04 30.18
CA PRO A 917 17.46 -5.38 30.62
C PRO A 917 17.59 -4.01 29.95
N GLN A 918 17.65 -2.94 30.75
CA GLN A 918 17.96 -1.61 30.22
C GLN A 918 19.38 -1.61 29.68
N LEU A 919 19.65 -0.96 28.55
CA LEU A 919 21.00 -0.90 27.99
C LEU A 919 21.74 0.34 28.50
N GLN A 920 22.86 0.13 29.17
CA GLN A 920 23.79 1.19 29.57
C GLN A 920 24.85 1.38 28.48
N LEU A 921 25.01 2.63 28.02
CA LEU A 921 25.96 3.00 26.98
C LEU A 921 27.21 3.65 27.59
N TYR A 922 28.38 3.06 27.33
CA TYR A 922 29.69 3.63 27.64
C TYR A 922 30.30 4.19 26.35
N GLU A 923 30.90 5.38 26.43
CA GLU A 923 31.52 6.03 25.27
C GLU A 923 32.95 6.49 25.60
N LEU A 924 33.89 6.13 24.73
CA LEU A 924 35.25 6.65 24.69
C LEU A 924 35.48 7.32 23.33
N SER A 925 35.92 8.57 23.33
CA SER A 925 36.30 9.26 22.10
C SER A 925 37.57 10.08 22.27
N ASN A 926 38.39 10.16 21.23
CA ASN A 926 39.61 10.95 21.25
C ASN A 926 40.05 11.33 19.81
N VAL A 927 41.07 12.19 19.72
CA VAL A 927 41.75 12.50 18.45
C VAL A 927 42.62 11.31 18.05
N TYR A 928 42.58 10.94 16.77
CA TYR A 928 43.46 9.92 16.21
C TYR A 928 44.88 10.48 16.08
N ILE A 929 45.84 9.80 16.70
CA ILE A 929 47.25 10.13 16.62
C ILE A 929 47.98 9.01 15.86
N PRO A 930 48.44 9.26 14.62
CA PRO A 930 49.21 8.28 13.86
C PRO A 930 50.43 7.79 14.64
N ASN A 931 50.62 6.47 14.66
CA ASN A 931 51.69 5.79 15.37
C ASN A 931 52.20 4.59 14.55
N VAL A 932 53.40 4.10 14.89
CA VAL A 932 54.11 3.03 14.15
C VAL A 932 53.31 1.73 14.09
N ASN A 933 52.45 1.49 15.08
CA ASN A 933 51.63 0.27 15.16
C ASN A 933 50.27 0.42 14.45
N ASN A 934 50.00 1.57 13.82
CA ASN A 934 48.72 1.91 13.21
C ASN A 934 47.52 1.76 14.17
N LEU A 935 47.73 1.94 15.47
CA LEU A 935 46.68 1.79 16.47
C LEU A 935 45.75 3.02 16.47
N ILE A 936 44.44 2.83 16.29
CA ILE A 936 43.44 3.91 16.49
C ILE A 936 43.23 4.11 17.99
N PHE A 937 42.90 3.03 18.70
CA PHE A 937 42.74 3.01 20.15
C PHE A 937 43.00 1.61 20.71
N ASN A 938 43.36 1.57 22.00
CA ASN A 938 43.34 0.37 22.82
C ASN A 938 42.52 0.67 24.07
N ALA A 939 41.42 -0.05 24.28
CA ALA A 939 40.49 0.15 25.39
C ALA A 939 40.43 -1.09 26.26
N ILE A 940 40.28 -0.90 27.57
CA ILE A 940 40.14 -1.96 28.55
C ILE A 940 38.71 -1.91 29.11
N LEU A 941 38.04 -3.04 29.04
CA LEU A 941 36.72 -3.26 29.62
C LEU A 941 36.88 -4.21 30.82
N LYS A 942 36.66 -3.70 32.03
CA LYS A 942 36.61 -4.49 33.25
C LYS A 942 35.17 -4.82 33.60
N MET A 943 34.92 -6.06 34.01
CA MET A 943 33.56 -6.55 34.28
C MET A 943 33.51 -7.39 35.56
N SER A 944 32.39 -7.29 36.28
CA SER A 944 32.17 -8.05 37.52
C SER A 944 31.53 -9.44 37.33
N GLY A 945 31.00 -9.74 36.14
CA GLY A 945 30.30 -10.99 35.85
C GLY A 945 30.14 -11.27 34.36
N ASP A 946 29.56 -12.43 34.03
CA ASP A 946 29.23 -12.80 32.64
C ASP A 946 28.30 -11.75 32.04
N CYS A 947 28.60 -11.25 30.84
CA CYS A 947 27.68 -10.35 30.18
C CYS A 947 27.78 -10.40 28.66
N TRP A 948 26.65 -10.08 28.03
CA TRP A 948 26.60 -9.80 26.60
C TRP A 948 26.94 -8.34 26.38
N ILE A 949 27.76 -8.04 25.37
CA ILE A 949 28.05 -6.65 24.97
C ILE A 949 27.79 -6.44 23.49
N SER A 950 27.43 -5.20 23.15
CA SER A 950 27.29 -4.73 21.77
C SER A 950 28.23 -3.54 21.59
N LEU A 951 29.02 -3.52 20.52
CA LEU A 951 30.09 -2.53 20.31
C LEU A 951 29.86 -1.74 19.04
N ARG A 952 30.24 -0.47 19.05
CA ARG A 952 30.36 0.37 17.85
C ARG A 952 31.66 1.16 17.92
N ALA A 953 32.55 0.93 16.96
CA ALA A 953 33.72 1.76 16.73
C ALA A 953 33.46 2.63 15.49
N SER A 954 33.76 3.93 15.56
CA SER A 954 33.54 4.87 14.46
C SER A 954 34.65 5.91 14.34
N THR A 955 34.84 6.45 13.13
CA THR A 955 35.86 7.45 12.80
C THR A 955 35.24 8.66 12.09
N SER A 956 35.86 9.83 12.21
CA SER A 956 35.37 11.07 11.59
C SER A 956 35.50 11.07 10.06
N TYR A 957 36.43 10.29 9.51
CA TYR A 957 36.63 10.15 8.07
C TYR A 957 36.00 8.85 7.54
N LYS A 958 35.30 8.92 6.41
CA LYS A 958 34.58 7.78 5.80
C LYS A 958 35.50 6.77 5.09
N GLY A 959 36.70 7.18 4.68
CA GLY A 959 37.64 6.32 3.94
C GLY A 959 38.48 5.37 4.79
N VAL A 960 38.38 5.45 6.12
CA VAL A 960 39.24 4.70 7.05
C VAL A 960 38.91 3.21 7.00
N LYS A 961 39.86 2.37 6.60
CA LYS A 961 39.72 0.91 6.71
C LYS A 961 40.30 0.49 8.05
N MET A 962 39.49 -0.08 8.93
CA MET A 962 39.94 -0.46 10.27
C MET A 962 39.64 -1.92 10.60
N LYS A 963 40.40 -2.44 11.56
CA LYS A 963 40.31 -3.80 12.07
C LYS A 963 40.12 -3.74 13.59
N LEU A 964 39.06 -4.35 14.09
CA LEU A 964 38.73 -4.41 15.52
C LEU A 964 39.04 -5.82 16.06
N LYS A 965 39.79 -5.91 17.16
CA LYS A 965 40.13 -7.15 17.85
C LYS A 965 39.63 -7.08 19.30
N ILE A 966 39.03 -8.16 19.77
CA ILE A 966 38.63 -8.35 21.17
C ILE A 966 39.46 -9.48 21.74
N LYS A 967 40.19 -9.22 22.83
CA LYS A 967 41.16 -10.12 23.44
C LYS A 967 40.85 -10.36 24.91
N LYS A 968 41.14 -11.59 25.38
CA LYS A 968 41.18 -11.97 26.80
C LYS A 968 42.44 -11.43 27.48
N THR A 969 42.50 -11.53 28.81
CA THR A 969 43.65 -11.14 29.65
C THR A 969 44.98 -11.76 29.17
N ASN A 970 44.93 -12.99 28.66
CA ASN A 970 46.09 -13.72 28.11
C ASN A 970 46.46 -13.32 26.65
N LYS A 971 45.91 -12.22 26.12
CA LYS A 971 46.08 -11.73 24.74
C LYS A 971 45.54 -12.66 23.64
N LYS A 972 44.81 -13.73 23.99
CA LYS A 972 44.13 -14.59 23.02
C LYS A 972 42.99 -13.81 22.36
N ILE A 973 42.95 -13.81 21.03
CA ILE A 973 41.90 -13.15 20.25
C ILE A 973 40.63 -13.99 20.30
N VAL A 974 39.54 -13.40 20.78
CA VAL A 974 38.22 -14.03 20.83
C VAL A 974 37.40 -13.67 19.60
N LYS A 975 37.52 -12.44 19.11
CA LYS A 975 36.81 -11.99 17.91
C LYS A 975 37.64 -10.96 17.15
N GLU A 976 37.63 -11.08 15.83
CA GLU A 976 38.34 -10.20 14.91
C GLU A 976 37.43 -9.80 13.76
N ILE A 977 37.28 -8.50 13.52
CA ILE A 977 36.32 -7.94 12.57
C ILE A 977 37.00 -6.84 11.76
N TYR A 978 36.68 -6.78 10.47
CA TYR A 978 37.19 -5.78 9.52
C TYR A 978 36.02 -4.91 9.05
N GLY A 979 36.26 -3.62 8.85
CA GLY A 979 35.26 -2.70 8.32
C GLY A 979 35.83 -1.36 7.90
N ALA A 980 34.96 -0.46 7.47
CA ALA A 980 35.35 0.85 6.98
C ALA A 980 34.54 1.95 7.68
N SER A 981 35.22 2.92 8.27
CA SER A 981 34.75 4.07 9.06
C SER A 981 33.89 3.76 10.30
N ILE A 982 33.10 2.69 10.26
CA ILE A 982 32.24 2.22 11.33
C ILE A 982 32.33 0.70 11.36
N ILE A 983 32.61 0.14 12.53
CA ILE A 983 32.48 -1.29 12.82
C ILE A 983 31.43 -1.42 13.93
N ILE A 984 30.40 -2.25 13.68
CA ILE A 984 29.42 -2.62 14.69
C ILE A 984 29.64 -4.10 15.00
N VAL A 985 29.80 -4.44 16.28
CA VAL A 985 29.77 -5.80 16.80
C VAL A 985 28.42 -5.97 17.50
N PRO A 986 27.45 -6.62 16.84
CA PRO A 986 26.08 -6.63 17.35
C PRO A 986 25.99 -7.36 18.69
N ILE A 987 26.68 -8.50 18.82
CA ILE A 987 26.73 -9.23 20.09
C ILE A 987 28.03 -10.04 20.25
N ILE A 988 28.53 -10.08 21.48
CA ILE A 988 29.58 -10.99 21.94
C ILE A 988 29.32 -11.34 23.41
N TYR A 989 29.51 -12.62 23.74
CA TYR A 989 29.45 -13.12 25.11
C TYR A 989 30.83 -13.00 25.74
N LEU A 990 30.90 -12.38 26.92
CA LEU A 990 32.13 -12.27 27.70
C LEU A 990 31.96 -13.08 28.99
N GLU A 991 32.84 -14.06 29.18
CA GLU A 991 32.89 -14.94 30.34
C GLU A 991 33.60 -14.24 31.53
N LYS A 992 33.10 -14.51 32.74
CA LYS A 992 33.56 -13.98 34.03
C LYS A 992 34.97 -14.43 34.38
N GLU A 993 35.41 -15.57 33.84
CA GLU A 993 36.77 -16.10 34.08
C GLU A 993 37.85 -15.07 33.74
N ASP A 994 37.56 -14.13 32.84
CA ASP A 994 38.42 -13.00 32.49
C ASP A 994 37.86 -11.69 33.09
N TYR A 995 38.54 -11.17 34.12
CA TYR A 995 38.20 -9.89 34.75
C TYR A 995 38.46 -8.67 33.84
N GLU A 996 39.34 -8.82 32.84
CA GLU A 996 39.81 -7.73 31.99
C GLU A 996 39.83 -8.12 30.51
N TRP A 997 39.12 -7.33 29.69
CA TRP A 997 39.02 -7.53 28.24
C TRP A 997 39.64 -6.36 27.50
N THR A 998 40.44 -6.65 26.48
CA THR A 998 41.09 -5.63 25.66
C THR A 998 40.40 -5.50 24.30
N ILE A 999 39.98 -4.28 23.96
CA ILE A 999 39.36 -3.91 22.68
C ILE A 999 40.34 -3.02 21.91
N GLU A 1000 40.87 -3.54 20.81
CA GLU A 1000 41.92 -2.90 20.03
C GLU A 1000 41.41 -2.59 18.62
N ALA A 1001 41.53 -1.33 18.17
CA ALA A 1001 41.24 -0.94 16.79
C ALA A 1001 42.51 -0.50 16.06
N ILE A 1002 42.75 -1.06 14.88
CA ILE A 1002 43.95 -0.83 14.06
C ILE A 1002 43.49 -0.26 12.72
N VAL A 1003 44.10 0.83 12.26
CA VAL A 1003 43.86 1.40 10.94
C VAL A 1003 44.72 0.70 9.90
N SER A 1004 44.19 0.51 8.69
CA SER A 1004 44.98 0.01 7.57
C SER A 1004 45.94 1.10 7.10
N PRO A 1005 47.17 0.76 6.70
CA PRO A 1005 48.13 1.73 6.20
C PRO A 1005 47.52 2.66 5.13
N ASN A 1006 47.79 3.96 5.24
CA ASN A 1006 47.35 5.00 4.30
C ASN A 1006 45.82 5.17 4.15
N SER A 1007 44.99 4.51 4.96
CA SER A 1007 43.53 4.62 4.84
C SER A 1007 42.92 5.82 5.59
N TRP A 1008 43.68 6.49 6.45
CA TRP A 1008 43.27 7.72 7.15
C TRP A 1008 44.25 8.88 6.88
N PRO A 1009 44.32 9.39 5.64
CA PRO A 1009 45.16 10.55 5.34
C PRO A 1009 44.58 11.80 6.00
N LEU A 1010 45.44 12.54 6.72
CA LEU A 1010 45.04 13.73 7.46
C LEU A 1010 45.24 14.99 6.59
N THR A 1011 44.38 16.00 6.75
CA THR A 1011 44.59 17.34 6.18
C THR A 1011 45.66 18.12 6.95
N ALA A 1012 46.15 19.23 6.38
CA ALA A 1012 47.07 20.12 7.08
C ALA A 1012 46.47 20.63 8.42
N GLU A 1013 45.20 21.03 8.42
CA GLU A 1013 44.48 21.46 9.63
C GLU A 1013 44.35 20.32 10.66
N GLU A 1014 44.08 19.08 10.21
CA GLU A 1014 44.02 17.91 11.09
C GLU A 1014 45.41 17.59 11.70
N TRP A 1015 46.50 17.79 10.94
CA TRP A 1015 47.87 17.65 11.44
C TRP A 1015 48.22 18.69 12.51
N ASP A 1016 47.76 19.93 12.37
CA ASP A 1016 47.92 20.98 13.40
C ASP A 1016 47.20 20.61 14.70
N ILE A 1017 45.99 20.05 14.59
CA ILE A 1017 45.23 19.55 15.74
C ILE A 1017 45.98 18.38 16.40
N VAL A 1018 46.53 17.44 15.63
CA VAL A 1018 47.34 16.34 16.15
C VAL A 1018 48.60 16.87 16.85
N ALA A 1019 49.28 17.87 16.29
CA ALA A 1019 50.46 18.48 16.90
C ALA A 1019 50.13 19.15 18.24
N LYS A 1020 49.05 19.96 18.30
CA LYS A 1020 48.55 20.59 19.53
C LYS A 1020 48.13 19.55 20.59
N THR A 1021 47.51 18.45 20.16
CA THR A 1021 47.10 17.38 21.08
C THR A 1021 48.32 16.65 21.67
N LYS A 1022 49.35 16.40 20.86
CA LYS A 1022 50.62 15.81 21.32
C LYS A 1022 51.36 16.70 22.32
N THR A 1023 51.34 18.02 22.14
CA THR A 1023 51.99 18.96 23.08
C THR A 1023 51.21 19.04 24.39
N MET A 1024 49.88 19.11 24.35
CA MET A 1024 49.02 19.10 25.54
C MET A 1024 49.18 17.84 26.39
N MET A 1025 49.30 16.65 25.75
CA MET A 1025 49.56 15.39 26.44
C MET A 1025 50.93 15.34 27.14
N ASN A 1026 51.93 16.10 26.66
CA ASN A 1026 53.24 16.19 27.31
C ASN A 1026 53.28 17.19 28.48
N THR A 1027 52.33 18.13 28.57
CA THR A 1027 52.27 19.16 29.63
C THR A 1027 51.39 18.79 30.84
N GLN A 1028 50.52 17.78 30.73
CA GLN A 1028 49.66 17.32 31.84
C GLN A 1028 50.31 16.19 32.66
N THR A 1029 51.39 16.52 33.36
CA THR A 1029 51.95 15.76 34.50
C THR A 1029 51.26 16.09 35.83
N LYS A 1030 49.94 16.36 35.81
CA LYS A 1030 49.10 16.37 37.02
C LYS A 1030 47.79 15.64 36.75
N ILE A 1031 47.64 14.53 37.46
CA ILE A 1031 46.48 13.65 37.61
C ILE A 1031 45.16 14.39 37.34
N ARG A 1032 44.53 14.11 36.20
CA ARG A 1032 43.08 14.28 36.05
C ARG A 1032 42.46 12.89 36.20
N LYS A 1033 42.10 12.53 37.43
CA LYS A 1033 41.08 11.49 37.68
C LYS A 1033 39.82 11.99 36.98
N GLN A 1034 39.54 11.52 35.78
CA GLN A 1034 38.21 11.71 35.21
C GLN A 1034 37.28 10.77 35.96
N SER A 1035 36.47 11.42 36.78
CA SER A 1035 35.38 10.92 37.58
C SER A 1035 34.45 10.00 36.80
N THR A 1036 34.12 8.88 37.44
CA THR A 1036 32.79 8.27 37.44
C THR A 1036 31.68 9.30 37.24
N LEU A 1037 30.88 9.17 36.18
CA LEU A 1037 29.58 9.85 36.12
C LEU A 1037 28.54 8.96 35.45
N SER A 1038 27.66 8.47 36.30
CA SER A 1038 26.27 8.14 36.02
C SER A 1038 25.53 9.35 35.41
N ILE A 1039 24.46 9.03 34.70
CA ILE A 1039 23.43 9.94 34.20
C ILE A 1039 22.98 10.89 35.33
N GLY A 1040 23.19 12.20 35.15
CA GLY A 1040 22.63 13.25 36.01
C GLY A 1040 23.61 14.37 36.37
N LYS A 1041 23.33 15.57 35.84
CA LYS A 1041 23.97 16.88 36.10
C LYS A 1041 25.32 17.13 35.41
N ILE A 1042 25.26 17.82 34.28
CA ILE A 1042 26.41 18.46 33.62
C ILE A 1042 26.81 19.70 34.41
N SER A 1043 27.98 19.68 35.03
CA SER A 1043 28.69 20.90 35.47
C SER A 1043 29.56 21.43 34.32
N LYS A 1044 29.65 22.75 34.26
CA LYS A 1044 30.31 23.63 33.27
C LYS A 1044 31.57 23.03 32.59
N SER A 1045 31.44 22.56 31.35
CA SER A 1045 32.56 22.35 30.42
C SER A 1045 32.19 22.61 28.95
N GLN A 1046 31.21 23.47 28.68
CA GLN A 1046 30.75 23.76 27.31
C GLN A 1046 31.63 24.73 26.50
N GLN A 1047 32.68 25.33 27.08
CA GLN A 1047 33.54 26.27 26.34
C GLN A 1047 34.65 25.60 25.50
N GLU A 1048 35.05 24.34 25.77
CA GLU A 1048 36.09 23.67 24.98
C GLU A 1048 35.55 22.94 23.73
N SER A 1049 34.24 22.66 23.66
CA SER A 1049 33.66 21.81 22.61
C SER A 1049 33.48 22.46 21.23
N LYS A 1050 33.55 23.80 21.12
CA LYS A 1050 33.39 24.51 19.82
C LYS A 1050 34.67 24.59 18.99
N ILE A 1051 35.85 24.36 19.57
CA ILE A 1051 37.15 24.50 18.87
C ILE A 1051 37.59 23.18 18.19
N PHE A 1052 37.04 22.02 18.60
CA PHE A 1052 37.55 20.70 18.20
C PHE A 1052 36.61 19.86 17.32
N SER A 1053 35.56 20.44 16.71
CA SER A 1053 34.63 19.67 15.86
C SER A 1053 35.22 19.21 14.52
N LYS A 1054 36.33 19.82 14.07
CA LYS A 1054 36.96 19.62 12.75
C LYS A 1054 38.21 18.71 12.72
N GLY A 1055 38.57 18.03 13.81
CA GLY A 1055 39.77 17.17 13.87
C GLY A 1055 39.53 15.69 13.51
N PRO A 1056 40.61 14.88 13.32
CA PRO A 1056 40.49 13.46 13.01
C PRO A 1056 40.13 12.71 14.30
N ARG A 1057 38.87 12.29 14.48
CA ARG A 1057 38.36 11.72 15.73
C ARG A 1057 37.92 10.28 15.58
N TRP A 1058 38.06 9.51 16.64
CA TRP A 1058 37.47 8.18 16.78
C TRP A 1058 36.54 8.13 18.00
N CYS A 1059 35.56 7.25 17.96
CA CYS A 1059 34.61 7.00 19.05
C CYS A 1059 34.31 5.50 19.16
N LEU A 1060 34.52 4.92 20.34
CA LEU A 1060 34.14 3.58 20.75
C LEU A 1060 32.95 3.67 21.70
N GLN A 1061 31.89 2.97 21.38
CA GLN A 1061 30.66 2.88 22.14
C GLN A 1061 30.40 1.42 22.52
N VAL A 1062 30.11 1.16 23.79
CA VAL A 1062 29.88 -0.18 24.34
C VAL A 1062 28.54 -0.19 25.07
N ALA A 1063 27.60 -1.01 24.61
CA ALA A 1063 26.29 -1.20 25.24
C ALA A 1063 26.26 -2.51 26.04
N ILE A 1064 25.86 -2.41 27.31
CA ILE A 1064 25.87 -3.50 28.31
C ILE A 1064 24.51 -3.50 29.03
N ASP A 1065 24.06 -4.65 29.55
CA ASP A 1065 22.85 -4.74 30.35
C ASP A 1065 23.03 -4.02 31.70
N ALA A 1066 22.08 -3.17 32.07
CA ALA A 1066 22.04 -2.41 33.33
C ALA A 1066 21.94 -3.40 34.50
N GLY A 1067 23.06 -3.60 35.19
CA GLY A 1067 23.23 -4.60 36.26
C GLY A 1067 24.57 -5.33 36.18
N ALA A 1068 25.17 -5.43 34.99
CA ALA A 1068 26.55 -5.87 34.85
C ALA A 1068 27.48 -4.68 35.15
N HIS A 1069 28.08 -4.63 36.35
CA HIS A 1069 29.04 -3.56 36.70
C HIS A 1069 30.24 -3.65 35.77
N ALA A 1070 30.39 -2.66 34.89
CA ALA A 1070 31.48 -2.58 33.93
C ALA A 1070 32.14 -1.19 33.95
N GLU A 1071 33.45 -1.18 33.74
CA GLU A 1071 34.26 0.03 33.60
C GLU A 1071 35.01 -0.01 32.28
N LEU A 1072 34.92 1.09 31.52
CA LEU A 1072 35.58 1.25 30.23
C LEU A 1072 36.56 2.42 30.28
N TYR A 1073 37.83 2.16 29.99
CA TYR A 1073 38.86 3.20 29.96
C TYR A 1073 39.92 2.92 28.88
N GLN A 1074 40.65 3.97 28.48
CA GLN A 1074 41.72 3.85 27.50
C GLN A 1074 43.00 3.28 28.15
N ASP A 1075 43.63 2.29 27.51
CA ASP A 1075 44.87 1.70 28.01
C ASP A 1075 46.04 2.69 27.88
N SER A 1076 46.51 3.19 29.02
CA SER A 1076 47.67 4.07 29.12
C SER A 1076 48.93 3.38 29.65
N SER A 1077 48.87 2.06 29.89
CA SER A 1077 49.92 1.30 30.59
C SER A 1077 51.29 1.45 29.91
N ARG A 1078 51.31 1.36 28.58
CA ARG A 1078 52.54 1.54 27.79
C ARG A 1078 53.05 2.98 27.77
N HIS A 1079 52.17 3.97 27.80
CA HIS A 1079 52.56 5.37 27.90
C HIS A 1079 53.21 5.67 29.26
N VAL A 1080 52.65 5.13 30.34
CA VAL A 1080 53.21 5.23 31.69
C VAL A 1080 54.57 4.53 31.78
N GLU A 1081 54.72 3.35 31.18
CA GLU A 1081 56.00 2.62 31.12
C GLU A 1081 57.07 3.42 30.36
N ILE A 1082 56.75 3.92 29.16
CA ILE A 1082 57.66 4.77 28.36
C ILE A 1082 58.01 6.06 29.10
N GLN A 1083 57.06 6.65 29.84
CA GLN A 1083 57.32 7.84 30.65
C GLN A 1083 58.28 7.54 31.80
N LYS A 1084 58.07 6.45 32.55
CA LYS A 1084 59.01 6.01 33.60
C LYS A 1084 60.41 5.74 33.04
N ILE A 1085 60.50 5.14 31.84
CA ILE A 1085 61.77 4.95 31.13
C ILE A 1085 62.40 6.32 30.79
N LYS A 1086 61.65 7.27 30.26
CA LYS A 1086 62.15 8.62 29.96
C LYS A 1086 62.56 9.41 31.21
N GLU A 1087 61.83 9.28 32.31
CA GLU A 1087 62.16 9.88 33.60
C GLU A 1087 63.45 9.25 34.17
N SER A 1088 63.61 7.93 34.08
CA SER A 1088 64.86 7.25 34.44
C SER A 1088 66.05 7.74 33.59
N TRP A 1089 65.81 8.00 32.31
CA TRP A 1089 66.82 8.56 31.42
C TRP A 1089 67.20 10.01 31.77
N GLY A 1090 66.23 10.81 32.21
CA GLY A 1090 66.46 12.18 32.66
C GLY A 1090 67.22 12.26 33.99
N ILE A 1091 67.05 11.28 34.87
CA ILE A 1091 67.83 11.14 36.11
C ILE A 1091 69.29 10.74 35.80
N HIS A 1092 69.51 9.86 34.83
CA HIS A 1092 70.86 9.38 34.48
C HIS A 1092 71.67 10.33 33.60
N ASP A 1093 71.04 11.13 32.73
CA ASP A 1093 71.72 12.18 31.93
C ASP A 1093 70.78 13.38 31.73
N PRO A 1094 70.89 14.43 32.59
CA PRO A 1094 70.04 15.62 32.52
C PRO A 1094 70.16 16.38 31.19
N ASN A 1095 71.32 16.27 30.51
CA ASN A 1095 71.59 16.96 29.26
C ASN A 1095 71.11 16.17 28.03
N ARG A 1096 70.63 14.94 28.21
CA ARG A 1096 70.15 14.07 27.12
C ARG A 1096 68.98 14.69 26.34
N ILE A 1097 68.04 15.33 27.04
CA ILE A 1097 66.87 15.96 26.42
C ILE A 1097 67.31 17.15 25.55
N ASN A 1098 68.23 17.98 26.04
CA ASN A 1098 68.76 19.12 25.30
C ASN A 1098 69.60 18.68 24.10
N ARG A 1099 70.42 17.62 24.24
CA ARG A 1099 71.19 17.03 23.15
C ARG A 1099 70.28 16.44 22.07
N GLY A 1100 69.24 15.71 22.48
CA GLY A 1100 68.22 15.17 21.58
C GLY A 1100 67.41 16.26 20.86
N ARG A 1101 67.10 17.36 21.55
CA ARG A 1101 66.45 18.54 20.95
C ARG A 1101 67.35 19.16 19.89
N LYS A 1102 68.63 19.39 20.20
CA LYS A 1102 69.62 19.98 19.27
C LYS A 1102 69.84 19.11 18.02
N ILE A 1103 69.92 17.79 18.20
CA ILE A 1103 70.04 16.83 17.07
C ILE A 1103 68.77 16.86 16.22
N ARG A 1104 67.58 16.90 16.84
CA ARG A 1104 66.30 16.99 16.12
C ARG A 1104 66.15 18.32 15.37
N GLU A 1105 66.55 19.43 15.98
CA GLU A 1105 66.54 20.77 15.35
C GLU A 1105 67.50 20.82 14.17
N ASN A 1106 68.72 20.28 14.30
CA ASN A 1106 69.65 20.15 13.18
C ASN A 1106 69.12 19.22 12.07
N PHE A 1107 68.48 18.11 12.44
CA PHE A 1107 67.87 17.20 11.45
C PHE A 1107 66.71 17.86 10.70
N LEU A 1108 65.84 18.61 11.39
CA LEU A 1108 64.75 19.34 10.76
C LEU A 1108 65.28 20.47 9.87
N TYR A 1109 66.28 21.22 10.33
CA TYR A 1109 66.93 22.28 9.57
C TYR A 1109 67.57 21.75 8.27
N ASN A 1110 68.22 20.58 8.34
CA ASN A 1110 68.88 19.96 7.18
C ASN A 1110 67.92 19.29 6.19
N ASN A 1111 66.65 19.05 6.55
CA ASN A 1111 65.67 18.34 5.72
C ASN A 1111 64.43 19.19 5.36
N CYS A 1112 64.49 20.52 5.52
CA CYS A 1112 63.44 21.42 5.06
C CYS A 1112 63.42 21.48 3.52
N ILE A 1113 62.45 20.80 2.88
CA ILE A 1113 62.11 21.03 1.48
C ILE A 1113 61.32 22.34 1.40
N ILE A 1114 61.84 23.29 0.61
CA ILE A 1114 61.18 24.53 0.23
C ILE A 1114 59.90 24.18 -0.54
N GLN A 1115 58.76 24.63 -0.05
CA GLN A 1115 57.48 24.52 -0.73
C GLN A 1115 57.42 25.67 -1.75
N GLU A 1116 57.53 25.37 -3.05
CA GLU A 1116 57.32 26.34 -4.13
C GLU A 1116 55.93 26.97 -4.00
N LEU A 1117 55.91 28.30 -3.90
CA LEU A 1117 54.71 29.12 -4.00
C LEU A 1117 54.14 29.00 -5.41
N LEU A 1118 52.96 28.39 -5.54
CA LEU A 1118 52.13 28.52 -6.75
C LEU A 1118 51.25 29.78 -6.64
N PRO A 1119 50.97 30.46 -7.76
CA PRO A 1119 50.32 31.77 -7.76
C PRO A 1119 48.88 31.74 -7.22
N GLU A 1120 48.55 32.79 -6.48
CA GLU A 1120 47.17 33.21 -6.21
C GLU A 1120 46.51 33.54 -7.55
N ASP A 1121 45.61 32.68 -8.04
CA ASP A 1121 44.44 33.03 -8.86
C ASP A 1121 43.75 31.76 -9.38
N SER A 1122 42.75 31.26 -8.64
CA SER A 1122 41.65 30.40 -9.14
C SER A 1122 40.66 30.11 -8.01
N GLU A 1123 39.78 31.08 -7.75
CA GLU A 1123 38.51 30.81 -7.07
C GLU A 1123 37.64 29.94 -7.98
N PHE A 1124 37.74 28.62 -7.89
CA PHE A 1124 36.62 27.66 -7.95
C PHE A 1124 37.14 26.22 -7.71
N ILE A 1125 36.53 25.53 -6.74
CA ILE A 1125 36.76 24.14 -6.29
C ILE A 1125 38.07 23.89 -5.48
N ARG A 1126 38.09 24.32 -4.20
CA ARG A 1126 38.98 23.72 -3.18
C ARG A 1126 38.41 22.38 -2.72
N SER A 1127 38.76 21.28 -3.39
CA SER A 1127 38.73 19.96 -2.76
C SER A 1127 39.84 19.88 -1.70
N GLU A 1128 39.52 19.51 -0.45
CA GLU A 1128 40.48 19.35 0.65
C GLU A 1128 41.65 18.44 0.24
N ILE A 1129 42.85 19.00 0.04
CA ILE A 1129 44.05 18.23 -0.27
C ILE A 1129 44.50 17.50 1.01
N ARG A 1130 44.16 16.21 1.13
CA ARG A 1130 44.65 15.32 2.19
C ARG A 1130 46.09 14.86 1.85
N THR A 1131 46.90 14.58 2.87
CA THR A 1131 48.36 14.29 2.74
C THR A 1131 48.75 13.15 1.79
N LEU A 1132 47.80 12.33 1.35
CA LEU A 1132 47.94 11.36 0.25
C LEU A 1132 46.63 11.34 -0.55
N LYS A 1133 46.71 11.20 -1.89
CA LYS A 1133 45.52 10.83 -2.69
C LYS A 1133 45.09 9.43 -2.21
N PRO A 1134 43.81 9.21 -1.84
CA PRO A 1134 43.34 7.88 -1.48
C PRO A 1134 43.63 6.93 -2.65
N PRO A 1135 43.97 5.65 -2.41
CA PRO A 1135 43.92 4.67 -3.50
C PRO A 1135 42.52 4.78 -4.11
N GLN A 1136 42.44 4.91 -5.43
CA GLN A 1136 41.15 4.96 -6.13
C GLN A 1136 40.32 3.80 -5.59
N ILE A 1137 39.32 4.16 -4.79
CA ILE A 1137 38.19 3.28 -4.61
C ILE A 1137 37.71 3.13 -6.05
N GLN A 1138 37.68 1.91 -6.59
CA GLN A 1138 36.55 1.60 -7.43
C GLN A 1138 35.34 1.85 -6.52
N GLU A 1139 34.90 3.10 -6.48
CA GLU A 1139 33.47 3.32 -6.50
C GLU A 1139 33.02 2.35 -7.58
N ILE A 1140 32.27 1.33 -7.17
CA ILE A 1140 31.16 0.97 -8.03
C ILE A 1140 30.49 2.32 -8.20
N SER A 1141 30.76 2.96 -9.34
CA SER A 1141 30.07 4.16 -9.74
C SER A 1141 28.62 3.83 -9.45
N SER A 1142 27.92 4.72 -8.74
CA SER A 1142 26.47 4.70 -8.79
C SER A 1142 26.14 4.45 -10.25
N LEU A 1143 25.51 3.31 -10.54
CA LEU A 1143 25.31 2.83 -11.91
C LEU A 1143 24.83 4.05 -12.68
N ASN A 1144 25.70 4.61 -13.51
CA ASN A 1144 25.40 5.91 -14.09
C ASN A 1144 24.40 5.60 -15.18
N LEU A 1145 23.12 5.54 -14.84
CA LEU A 1145 22.07 5.22 -15.77
C LEU A 1145 22.00 6.28 -16.87
N SER A 1146 22.72 7.42 -16.78
CA SER A 1146 22.91 8.33 -17.91
C SER A 1146 23.77 7.75 -19.04
N THR A 1147 24.51 6.67 -18.85
CA THR A 1147 25.12 5.92 -19.97
C THR A 1147 24.14 4.95 -20.64
N PHE A 1148 22.96 4.71 -20.04
CA PHE A 1148 21.87 3.90 -20.60
C PHE A 1148 20.61 4.72 -20.93
N PHE A 1149 20.57 6.01 -20.58
CA PHE A 1149 19.67 6.96 -21.20
C PHE A 1149 20.21 7.26 -22.58
N ILE A 1150 19.56 6.70 -23.59
CA ILE A 1150 19.55 7.27 -24.93
C ILE A 1150 18.96 8.68 -24.76
N ASN A 1151 19.81 9.68 -24.64
CA ASN A 1151 19.42 11.03 -24.98
C ASN A 1151 19.06 10.99 -26.47
N ASN A 1152 17.76 11.10 -26.78
CA ASN A 1152 17.28 11.41 -28.13
C ASN A 1152 17.50 12.90 -28.48
N SER A 1153 18.68 13.40 -28.12
CA SER A 1153 19.14 14.73 -28.46
C SER A 1153 20.66 14.66 -28.49
N ASP A 1154 21.20 14.29 -29.65
CA ASP A 1154 22.27 15.06 -30.30
C ASP A 1154 22.66 14.44 -31.64
N GLU A 1155 22.74 15.33 -32.62
CA GLU A 1155 23.20 15.14 -33.97
C GLU A 1155 24.66 14.64 -33.94
N ASN A 1156 24.90 13.35 -34.22
CA ASN A 1156 26.10 12.81 -34.90
C ASN A 1156 26.19 11.29 -34.70
N ARG A 1157 25.43 10.52 -35.48
CA ARG A 1157 25.64 9.07 -35.62
C ARG A 1157 26.81 8.82 -36.58
N ARG A 1158 27.95 8.37 -36.05
CA ARG A 1158 28.91 7.58 -36.85
C ARG A 1158 28.38 6.15 -36.93
N LEU A 1159 28.17 5.66 -38.15
CA LEU A 1159 27.75 4.29 -38.44
C LEU A 1159 28.85 3.32 -37.99
N LYS A 1160 28.50 2.31 -37.18
CA LYS A 1160 29.40 1.21 -36.80
C LYS A 1160 29.80 0.44 -38.06
N THR A 1161 31.09 0.15 -38.21
CA THR A 1161 31.62 -0.66 -39.31
C THR A 1161 31.61 -2.14 -38.92
N GLU A 1162 31.61 -3.05 -39.90
CA GLU A 1162 31.72 -4.51 -39.67
C GLU A 1162 32.94 -4.88 -38.80
N SER A 1163 34.03 -4.13 -38.93
CA SER A 1163 35.24 -4.31 -38.10
C SER A 1163 34.98 -4.12 -36.59
N ASP A 1164 34.05 -3.24 -36.23
CA ASP A 1164 33.70 -2.98 -34.83
C ASP A 1164 32.82 -4.11 -34.27
N GLU A 1165 32.03 -4.78 -35.11
CA GLU A 1165 31.26 -5.96 -34.70
C GLU A 1165 32.17 -7.18 -34.53
N GLU A 1166 33.11 -7.42 -35.44
CA GLU A 1166 34.08 -8.52 -35.32
C GLU A 1166 34.96 -8.38 -34.06
N LEU A 1167 35.42 -7.17 -33.74
CA LEU A 1167 36.20 -6.92 -32.53
C LEU A 1167 35.37 -7.22 -31.26
N ASN A 1168 34.09 -6.85 -31.26
CA ASN A 1168 33.19 -7.10 -30.14
C ASN A 1168 32.81 -8.58 -29.99
N ILE A 1169 32.73 -9.33 -31.08
CA ILE A 1169 32.54 -10.79 -31.05
C ILE A 1169 33.79 -11.45 -30.46
N THR A 1170 34.98 -11.06 -30.91
CA THR A 1170 36.25 -11.61 -30.43
C THR A 1170 36.45 -11.35 -28.92
N ILE A 1171 36.10 -10.15 -28.45
CA ILE A 1171 36.17 -9.80 -27.01
C ILE A 1171 35.16 -10.63 -26.20
N ARG A 1172 33.98 -10.94 -26.75
CA ARG A 1172 33.00 -11.80 -26.07
C ARG A 1172 33.48 -13.24 -25.96
N GLU A 1173 34.08 -13.78 -27.01
CA GLU A 1173 34.64 -15.15 -27.00
C GLU A 1173 35.79 -15.28 -26.00
N GLN A 1174 36.68 -14.28 -25.93
CA GLN A 1174 37.76 -14.27 -24.94
C GLN A 1174 37.23 -14.22 -23.49
N ASN A 1175 36.15 -13.45 -23.25
CA ASN A 1175 35.53 -13.39 -21.92
C ASN A 1175 34.80 -14.69 -21.55
N ILE A 1176 34.21 -15.39 -22.52
CA ILE A 1176 33.57 -16.69 -22.30
C ILE A 1176 34.64 -17.74 -21.96
N MET A 1177 35.73 -17.80 -22.73
CA MET A 1177 36.82 -18.73 -22.43
C MET A 1177 37.46 -18.48 -21.05
N ALA A 1178 37.71 -17.22 -20.69
CA ALA A 1178 38.25 -16.88 -19.37
C ALA A 1178 37.30 -17.25 -18.21
N PHE A 1179 35.98 -17.17 -18.44
CA PHE A 1179 34.98 -17.58 -17.47
C PHE A 1179 34.92 -19.10 -17.30
N GLU A 1180 34.94 -19.84 -18.42
CA GLU A 1180 34.96 -21.30 -18.42
C GLU A 1180 36.22 -21.84 -17.72
N GLU A 1181 37.38 -21.24 -17.97
CA GLU A 1181 38.66 -21.62 -17.35
C GLU A 1181 38.61 -21.44 -15.81
N MET A 1182 38.07 -20.31 -15.34
CA MET A 1182 37.84 -20.08 -13.91
C MET A 1182 36.84 -21.07 -13.29
N GLN A 1183 35.83 -21.48 -14.05
CA GLN A 1183 34.83 -22.44 -13.59
C GLN A 1183 35.44 -23.84 -13.44
N THR A 1184 36.27 -24.27 -14.38
CA THR A 1184 37.04 -25.53 -14.26
C THR A 1184 37.98 -25.52 -13.06
N LEU A 1185 38.75 -24.44 -12.86
CA LEU A 1185 39.65 -24.31 -11.71
C LEU A 1185 38.88 -24.34 -10.37
N PHE A 1186 37.68 -23.75 -10.33
CA PHE A 1186 36.83 -23.79 -9.14
C PHE A 1186 36.30 -25.20 -8.83
N ILE A 1187 35.88 -25.94 -9.86
CA ILE A 1187 35.39 -27.32 -9.73
C ILE A 1187 36.53 -28.25 -9.29
N GLU A 1188 37.72 -28.10 -9.89
CA GLU A 1188 38.89 -28.91 -9.54
C GLU A 1188 39.33 -28.67 -8.09
N ARG A 1189 39.34 -27.41 -7.64
CA ARG A 1189 39.64 -27.04 -6.26
C ARG A 1189 38.60 -27.57 -5.26
N SER A 1190 37.33 -27.60 -5.66
CA SER A 1190 36.24 -28.13 -4.84
C SER A 1190 36.32 -29.66 -4.71
N ASN A 1191 36.68 -30.36 -5.80
CA ASN A 1191 36.86 -31.81 -5.79
C ASN A 1191 38.09 -32.24 -4.99
N ASN A 1192 39.17 -31.47 -5.01
CA ASN A 1192 40.35 -31.72 -4.16
C ASN A 1192 40.02 -31.54 -2.67
N LEU A 1193 39.23 -30.53 -2.31
CA LEU A 1193 38.73 -30.36 -0.94
C LEU A 1193 37.83 -31.53 -0.50
N LEU A 1194 37.01 -32.06 -1.40
CA LEU A 1194 36.16 -33.21 -1.11
C LEU A 1194 36.98 -34.49 -0.87
N ARG A 1195 38.05 -34.71 -1.65
CA ARG A 1195 38.98 -35.82 -1.45
C ARG A 1195 39.75 -35.72 -0.13
N GLU A 1196 40.19 -34.53 0.25
CA GLU A 1196 40.84 -34.30 1.55
C GLU A 1196 39.88 -34.56 2.72
N LEU A 1197 38.62 -34.15 2.60
CA LEU A 1197 37.60 -34.42 3.62
C LEU A 1197 37.29 -35.92 3.73
N GLN A 1198 37.24 -36.64 2.61
CA GLN A 1198 37.04 -38.10 2.61
C GLN A 1198 38.23 -38.86 3.21
N LEU A 1199 39.47 -38.43 2.94
CA LEU A 1199 40.68 -38.98 3.56
C LEU A 1199 40.73 -38.73 5.07
N ASN A 1200 40.32 -37.55 5.53
CA ASN A 1200 40.26 -37.22 6.96
C ASN A 1200 39.18 -38.00 7.72
N VAL A 1201 38.07 -38.37 7.06
CA VAL A 1201 37.02 -39.23 7.64
C VAL A 1201 37.44 -40.71 7.65
N ALA A 1202 38.19 -41.18 6.65
CA ALA A 1202 38.74 -42.53 6.64
C ALA A 1202 39.82 -42.74 7.73
N LEU A 1203 40.60 -41.71 8.05
CA LEU A 1203 41.62 -41.74 9.11
C LEU A 1203 41.03 -41.69 10.53
N SER A 1204 39.82 -41.15 10.74
CA SER A 1204 39.19 -41.07 12.07
C SER A 1204 38.43 -42.33 12.50
N THR A 1205 38.22 -43.29 11.60
CA THR A 1205 37.45 -44.53 11.87
C THR A 1205 38.30 -45.76 12.17
N ARG A 1206 39.63 -45.64 12.28
CA ARG A 1206 40.53 -46.72 12.71
C ARG A 1206 41.24 -46.38 14.03
N MET A 1207 40.62 -46.72 15.16
CA MET A 1207 41.32 -47.00 16.41
C MET A 1207 40.83 -48.35 16.98
N PRO A 1208 41.72 -49.18 17.57
CA PRO A 1208 41.46 -50.59 17.83
C PRO A 1208 40.96 -50.81 19.27
N THR A 1209 39.86 -51.53 19.42
CA THR A 1209 39.48 -52.16 20.68
C THR A 1209 40.15 -53.54 20.78
N LYS A 1210 41.14 -53.72 21.67
CA LYS A 1210 41.34 -54.96 22.44
C LYS A 1210 42.48 -54.92 23.46
N ARG A 1211 42.15 -55.48 24.65
CA ARG A 1211 42.94 -56.27 25.62
C ARG A 1211 43.47 -55.61 26.91
N ASN A 1212 42.75 -55.95 27.99
CA ASN A 1212 43.19 -56.60 29.24
C ASN A 1212 44.34 -55.99 30.06
N LYS A 1213 43.99 -55.39 31.21
CA LYS A 1213 44.16 -55.99 32.56
C LYS A 1213 43.48 -55.12 33.60
#